data_AF-A0A4Q9RBJ4-F1
#
_entry.id   AF-A0A4Q9RBJ4-F1
#
_cell.length_a   1.000
_cell.length_b   1.000
_cell.length_c   1.000
_cell.angle_alpha   90.00
_cell.angle_beta   90.00
_cell.angle_gamma   90.00
#
_symmetry.space_group_name_H-M   'P 1'
#
loop_
_entity.id
_entity.type
_entity.pdbx_description
1 polymer ?
#
loop_
_entity_poly.entity_id
_entity_poly.type
_entity_poly.pdbx_seq_one_letter_code
_entity_poly.pdbx_strand_id
1 'polypeptide(L)'
;MPNGAYARQVPWSHGKTAAISACSHASPATPRTSANARPTWPKMPRRSITTFTGMPWPSPVASARPRRQRPSTAACCRARESSTMRSTAGRKMANAMPACAPHWHWTPGAGSNMRHHESPIHAMPEPMPSITPVSIQRSDIAMARLHRGDPGREQRGPQKPRGQARSQQCATALRRRRTPLRYPTIVATLALFLASMASGQAAPLDEQLPFEVDNARPAVSTRQGSDGLIDSVYSGSFSCTDWSGDLSRSDRAADGTSIRRWSARERNQGSLANVMLADPAAANGLKAFTWDNLNGDQQEMLHRNPDDPAGRGDGRGRERVAYLLGERLNEGDGQDDFRKRQGLIGAIVHASPAIVSTPGYLAHLADAIENPEGRAGYRDYQAFRMALAGNDGRQKRLYIGANDGMLHAIDAETGVSTFAFIPTAAIPGLHRLTSQNFGQDGPPFFVDGTPVVRDVYFNDSLGWRSVLVGTLGRGGRALFALDVTHPDAISLLWEFGDNTPQGDPDLGYSLPRPEIVRLHSGQWAVLQGNGPASAQRRAALLIIDIQSGRLLGKLLPPPTVEAPNGLSSVRAADNDSDGLADYAYAGDLQGNLWRFDLLPTGLPSGETQQDPLAPSALGPVNLADFAIAYQATPLFSARDDQGKRQPITLQPSLIRHPGRLGYLVLLATGRHSAVDGGTDHSQTASVYAIWDRKSKGQRTLASDTGARRDNLLTQHPGSQRTVDWYGENGTAHWGWKLDLPMDAARTGERVIADMTRHGHTLLFSSQGHGPAICSGPRESWLHSIDARSGASALAGPGTDDSDSNPDQQPPPISLGTRGGFALAAEGRVFGNDTDALGGQQMNAASDDSGRRSWLVLPEQYR
;
A
#
# COMPACT_ATOMS: atom_id res chain seq x y z
N MET A 1 51.60 -8.26 33.12
CA MET A 1 52.95 -7.69 32.89
C MET A 1 53.24 -7.72 31.39
N PRO A 2 54.04 -6.79 30.84
CA PRO A 2 53.49 -5.57 30.19
C PRO A 2 54.03 -5.40 28.73
N ASN A 3 53.89 -4.32 27.96
CA ASN A 3 53.84 -2.84 28.13
C ASN A 3 52.98 -2.22 27.00
N GLY A 4 52.65 -0.92 26.89
CA GLY A 4 52.96 0.35 27.60
C GLY A 4 52.85 1.53 26.58
N ALA A 5 52.92 2.83 26.89
CA ALA A 5 52.96 3.61 28.15
C ALA A 5 52.69 5.13 27.82
N TYR A 6 52.91 6.04 28.80
CA TYR A 6 52.80 7.53 28.78
C TYR A 6 51.45 8.20 29.17
N ALA A 7 51.48 9.38 29.79
CA ALA A 7 51.62 9.58 31.27
C ALA A 7 51.59 11.07 31.72
N ARG A 8 50.97 11.39 32.87
CA ARG A 8 51.45 12.35 33.91
C ARG A 8 50.55 12.42 35.18
N GLN A 9 51.10 12.95 36.28
CA GLN A 9 50.67 12.87 37.72
C GLN A 9 51.36 14.03 38.52
N VAL A 10 51.10 14.41 39.79
CA VAL A 10 50.24 13.99 40.96
C VAL A 10 49.91 15.24 41.85
N PRO A 11 49.02 15.18 42.89
CA PRO A 11 48.47 16.34 43.61
C PRO A 11 48.91 16.49 45.09
N TRP A 12 48.17 17.28 45.89
CA TRP A 12 48.22 17.52 47.34
C TRP A 12 46.76 17.58 47.89
N SER A 13 46.37 17.40 49.16
CA SER A 13 47.04 16.95 50.42
C SER A 13 45.97 16.53 51.49
N HIS A 14 46.13 16.85 52.79
CA HIS A 14 45.18 16.55 53.89
C HIS A 14 44.97 17.74 54.86
N GLY A 15 43.90 17.74 55.67
CA GLY A 15 43.70 18.67 56.81
C GLY A 15 42.39 18.45 57.63
N LYS A 16 42.40 18.80 58.93
CA LYS A 16 41.24 18.84 59.88
C LYS A 16 40.93 20.33 60.23
N THR A 17 39.86 20.80 60.91
CA THR A 17 39.29 20.41 62.23
C THR A 17 38.04 21.26 62.59
N ALA A 18 37.06 20.73 63.36
CA ALA A 18 36.06 21.41 64.24
C ALA A 18 34.99 22.42 63.65
N ALA A 19 33.83 22.71 64.29
CA ALA A 19 32.95 21.99 65.26
C ALA A 19 31.59 22.76 65.49
N ILE A 20 30.62 22.11 66.20
CA ILE A 20 29.35 22.67 66.78
C ILE A 20 28.19 22.86 65.75
N SER A 21 26.91 22.48 65.96
CA SER A 21 26.13 22.08 67.16
C SER A 21 25.13 20.91 66.96
N ALA A 22 24.46 20.53 68.06
CA ALA A 22 23.35 19.57 68.27
C ALA A 22 22.05 19.83 67.43
N CYS A 23 21.03 18.97 67.30
CA CYS A 23 20.73 17.52 67.55
C CYS A 23 19.28 17.22 67.05
N SER A 24 18.69 16.01 67.00
CA SER A 24 19.15 14.60 66.85
C SER A 24 17.94 13.62 66.80
N HIS A 25 18.02 12.52 66.02
CA HIS A 25 17.19 11.28 66.11
C HIS A 25 15.67 11.38 65.76
N ALA A 26 14.95 10.32 65.34
CA ALA A 26 15.30 9.02 64.72
C ALA A 26 14.04 8.37 64.07
N SER A 27 14.21 7.24 63.37
CA SER A 27 13.20 6.48 62.58
C SER A 27 12.44 5.40 63.42
N PRO A 28 11.75 4.38 62.87
CA PRO A 28 10.44 4.42 62.20
C PRO A 28 9.42 3.30 62.65
N ALA A 29 8.27 3.22 61.96
CA ALA A 29 7.54 2.01 61.52
C ALA A 29 6.49 1.26 62.41
N THR A 30 5.30 1.04 61.80
CA THR A 30 4.31 -0.08 62.00
C THR A 30 3.40 -0.06 63.28
N PRO A 31 2.37 -0.96 63.44
CA PRO A 31 1.11 -0.92 62.64
C PRO A 31 -0.22 -1.25 63.40
N ARG A 32 -1.36 -1.17 62.66
CA ARG A 32 -2.55 -2.07 62.72
C ARG A 32 -3.71 -1.78 63.73
N THR A 33 -4.89 -2.33 63.39
CA THR A 33 -6.14 -2.51 64.18
C THR A 33 -7.15 -1.33 64.23
N SER A 34 -8.31 -1.54 64.91
CA SER A 34 -9.62 -1.13 64.37
C SER A 34 -10.76 -0.94 65.39
N ALA A 35 -11.76 -0.13 64.98
CA ALA A 35 -13.20 -0.18 65.33
C ALA A 35 -13.80 0.68 66.47
N ASN A 36 -15.00 1.20 66.15
CA ASN A 36 -16.20 1.47 66.98
C ASN A 36 -16.43 2.76 67.81
N ALA A 37 -17.65 3.29 67.57
CA ALA A 37 -18.65 3.86 68.52
C ALA A 37 -18.71 5.38 68.87
N ARG A 38 -19.66 6.07 68.21
CA ARG A 38 -20.82 6.87 68.74
C ARG A 38 -20.80 7.37 70.20
N PRO A 39 -21.32 8.59 70.50
CA PRO A 39 -22.74 9.00 70.31
C PRO A 39 -22.89 10.26 69.40
N THR A 40 -23.95 11.10 69.33
CA THR A 40 -25.18 11.34 70.14
C THR A 40 -26.33 11.93 69.27
N TRP A 41 -27.41 12.46 69.87
CA TRP A 41 -28.51 13.26 69.25
C TRP A 41 -28.83 14.49 70.13
N PRO A 42 -29.47 15.57 69.61
CA PRO A 42 -30.90 15.76 69.91
C PRO A 42 -31.80 16.44 68.83
N LYS A 43 -33.04 15.93 68.73
CA LYS A 43 -34.36 16.60 68.50
C LYS A 43 -34.52 17.79 67.52
N MET A 44 -35.18 17.52 66.39
CA MET A 44 -36.56 17.94 65.97
C MET A 44 -37.18 19.29 66.45
N PRO A 45 -38.05 19.95 65.63
CA PRO A 45 -39.36 19.39 65.21
C PRO A 45 -39.82 19.57 63.74
N ARG A 46 -40.95 18.94 63.40
CA ARG A 46 -41.70 19.00 62.12
C ARG A 46 -43.05 19.71 62.28
N ARG A 47 -43.59 20.29 61.19
CA ARG A 47 -45.03 20.29 60.72
C ARG A 47 -45.21 21.27 59.54
N SER A 48 -46.20 21.20 58.63
CA SER A 48 -46.92 20.05 57.99
C SER A 48 -47.98 20.55 56.98
N ILE A 49 -48.08 19.90 55.81
CA ILE A 49 -49.30 19.76 54.95
C ILE A 49 -49.88 21.03 54.28
N THR A 50 -50.11 20.96 52.95
CA THR A 50 -51.43 21.07 52.27
C THR A 50 -51.31 20.63 50.79
N THR A 51 -52.40 20.11 50.21
CA THR A 51 -52.52 19.52 48.86
C THR A 51 -53.02 20.49 47.79
N PHE A 52 -52.82 20.19 46.49
CA PHE A 52 -53.89 20.26 45.48
C PHE A 52 -53.58 19.39 44.24
N THR A 53 -54.60 19.11 43.41
CA THR A 53 -54.61 18.19 42.26
C THR A 53 -55.10 18.87 40.97
N GLY A 54 -54.75 18.34 39.78
CA GLY A 54 -55.36 18.80 38.50
C GLY A 54 -54.65 18.38 37.20
N MET A 55 -55.23 17.43 36.48
CA MET A 55 -55.11 17.20 35.02
C MET A 55 -56.39 17.78 34.34
N PRO A 56 -56.56 17.90 32.99
CA PRO A 56 -56.03 17.01 31.92
C PRO A 56 -55.63 17.69 30.57
N TRP A 57 -55.42 16.84 29.55
CA TRP A 57 -55.28 17.15 28.11
C TRP A 57 -56.60 17.63 27.46
N PRO A 58 -56.58 18.11 26.19
CA PRO A 58 -56.97 17.22 25.09
C PRO A 58 -56.19 17.33 23.76
N SER A 59 -56.10 16.21 23.05
CA SER A 59 -56.03 16.04 21.57
C SER A 59 -57.38 15.39 21.14
N PRO A 60 -57.81 15.30 19.84
CA PRO A 60 -57.02 15.04 18.61
C PRO A 60 -57.58 15.67 17.29
N VAL A 61 -57.09 15.25 16.10
CA VAL A 61 -57.88 14.63 14.99
C VAL A 61 -57.11 14.53 13.64
N ALA A 62 -57.15 13.30 13.07
CA ALA A 62 -57.06 12.82 11.68
C ALA A 62 -56.34 13.56 10.51
N SER A 63 -55.66 12.70 9.74
CA SER A 63 -55.14 12.78 8.36
C SER A 63 -56.09 13.23 7.23
N ALA A 64 -55.53 13.83 6.15
CA ALA A 64 -55.66 13.34 4.75
C ALA A 64 -54.84 14.13 3.69
N ARG A 65 -54.35 13.42 2.65
CA ARG A 65 -54.09 13.88 1.26
C ARG A 65 -55.17 13.23 0.34
N PRO A 66 -55.33 13.49 -0.99
CA PRO A 66 -54.49 14.27 -1.93
C PRO A 66 -55.25 15.17 -2.96
N ARG A 67 -54.53 15.96 -3.78
CA ARG A 67 -54.53 15.86 -5.28
C ARG A 67 -53.56 16.84 -5.97
N ARG A 68 -53.33 16.63 -7.27
CA ARG A 68 -52.49 17.45 -8.18
C ARG A 68 -53.32 18.54 -8.87
N GLN A 69 -52.71 19.69 -9.21
CA GLN A 69 -52.73 20.22 -10.59
C GLN A 69 -51.71 21.37 -10.83
N ARG A 70 -51.14 21.37 -12.04
CA ARG A 70 -50.53 22.47 -12.82
C ARG A 70 -51.41 22.61 -14.11
N PRO A 71 -51.24 23.54 -15.09
CA PRO A 71 -50.16 24.54 -15.29
C PRO A 71 -50.60 25.97 -15.75
N SER A 72 -49.65 26.91 -15.80
CA SER A 72 -49.51 28.05 -16.75
C SER A 72 -48.09 28.64 -16.52
N THR A 73 -47.18 28.96 -17.46
CA THR A 73 -47.17 29.79 -18.71
C THR A 73 -47.34 31.30 -18.48
N ALA A 74 -46.56 32.22 -19.07
CA ALA A 74 -45.25 32.15 -19.76
C ALA A 74 -44.72 33.59 -20.06
N ALA A 75 -43.40 33.74 -20.26
CA ALA A 75 -42.73 34.93 -20.85
C ALA A 75 -42.84 36.27 -20.04
N CYS A 76 -42.18 37.39 -20.38
CA CYS A 76 -41.31 37.70 -21.52
C CYS A 76 -40.17 38.72 -21.19
N CYS A 77 -39.17 38.75 -22.09
CA CYS A 77 -37.92 39.52 -22.15
C CYS A 77 -37.89 41.00 -21.70
N ARG A 78 -36.71 41.47 -21.25
CA ARG A 78 -35.79 42.33 -22.07
C ARG A 78 -34.38 42.46 -21.45
N ALA A 79 -33.45 43.02 -22.22
CA ALA A 79 -32.02 43.18 -21.92
C ALA A 79 -31.47 44.51 -22.52
N ARG A 80 -30.14 44.74 -22.42
CA ARG A 80 -29.34 45.91 -22.90
C ARG A 80 -29.37 47.17 -22.00
N GLU A 81 -28.35 48.03 -21.92
CA GLU A 81 -26.89 47.95 -22.23
C GLU A 81 -26.12 49.14 -21.60
N SER A 82 -24.80 48.97 -21.39
CA SER A 82 -23.70 49.98 -21.48
C SER A 82 -23.72 51.36 -20.77
N SER A 83 -22.66 51.60 -19.97
CA SER A 83 -21.62 52.67 -20.15
C SER A 83 -21.49 53.93 -19.24
N THR A 84 -20.21 54.19 -18.89
CA THR A 84 -19.48 55.49 -18.73
C THR A 84 -19.58 56.44 -17.51
N MET A 85 -18.51 56.40 -16.69
CA MET A 85 -17.57 57.49 -16.29
C MET A 85 -17.84 58.53 -15.15
N ARG A 86 -16.75 58.70 -14.35
CA ARG A 86 -16.09 59.92 -13.81
C ARG A 86 -16.49 60.57 -12.45
N SER A 87 -15.49 60.58 -11.52
CA SER A 87 -14.99 61.69 -10.63
C SER A 87 -15.96 62.57 -9.82
N THR A 88 -15.69 63.08 -8.59
CA THR A 88 -14.43 63.47 -7.87
C THR A 88 -14.81 63.69 -6.38
N ALA A 89 -14.14 63.16 -5.33
CA ALA A 89 -12.84 63.49 -4.70
C ALA A 89 -12.84 64.54 -3.54
N GLY A 90 -12.02 64.29 -2.50
CA GLY A 90 -11.72 65.18 -1.35
C GLY A 90 -12.38 64.72 -0.02
N ARG A 91 -11.81 64.84 1.18
CA ARG A 91 -10.57 65.44 1.80
C ARG A 91 -10.31 64.66 3.13
N LYS A 92 -9.27 64.73 3.99
CA LYS A 92 -7.82 65.10 4.15
C LYS A 92 -7.43 64.55 5.57
N MET A 93 -6.23 64.47 6.16
CA MET A 93 -4.84 64.98 6.00
C MET A 93 -3.84 63.77 5.94
N ALA A 94 -2.49 63.79 5.93
CA ALA A 94 -1.36 64.68 6.32
C ALA A 94 -0.94 64.65 7.82
N ASN A 95 0.35 64.65 8.23
CA ASN A 95 1.64 64.60 7.50
C ASN A 95 2.84 64.42 8.49
N ALA A 96 4.00 63.85 8.09
CA ALA A 96 5.35 64.24 8.56
C ALA A 96 6.55 63.46 7.91
N MET A 97 7.54 64.21 7.40
CA MET A 97 8.97 63.85 7.16
C MET A 97 9.79 65.15 7.33
N PRO A 98 11.09 65.10 7.70
CA PRO A 98 12.18 65.31 6.70
C PRO A 98 13.51 64.61 7.09
N ALA A 99 14.68 64.85 6.47
CA ALA A 99 15.12 64.79 5.05
C ALA A 99 16.62 65.21 4.96
N CYS A 100 17.42 64.67 4.03
CA CYS A 100 18.66 65.29 3.47
C CYS A 100 19.25 64.47 2.29
N ALA A 101 20.15 65.07 1.50
CA ALA A 101 20.75 64.59 0.24
C ALA A 101 22.14 65.27 0.04
N PRO A 102 22.82 65.35 -1.16
CA PRO A 102 22.55 64.84 -2.53
C PRO A 102 23.84 64.23 -3.23
N HIS A 103 24.37 64.46 -4.47
CA HIS A 103 24.12 65.32 -5.67
C HIS A 103 25.06 64.95 -6.91
N TRP A 104 24.59 65.01 -8.19
CA TRP A 104 25.33 65.19 -9.52
C TRP A 104 26.31 64.07 -10.05
N HIS A 105 26.52 63.78 -11.37
CA HIS A 105 25.81 64.05 -12.66
C HIS A 105 26.32 63.19 -13.89
N TRP A 106 25.68 63.34 -15.07
CA TRP A 106 26.11 63.03 -16.48
C TRP A 106 26.06 61.60 -17.12
N THR A 107 25.77 61.60 -18.44
CA THR A 107 25.66 60.54 -19.50
C THR A 107 25.80 61.27 -20.90
N PRO A 108 25.49 60.76 -22.13
CA PRO A 108 25.10 59.40 -22.64
C PRO A 108 25.74 58.98 -24.02
N GLY A 109 25.25 57.86 -24.60
CA GLY A 109 25.28 57.50 -26.04
C GLY A 109 24.72 56.08 -26.25
N ALA A 110 23.59 55.77 -26.93
CA ALA A 110 23.06 56.08 -28.28
C ALA A 110 23.54 55.10 -29.38
N GLY A 111 22.73 54.42 -30.20
CA GLY A 111 21.24 54.28 -30.32
C GLY A 111 20.84 52.79 -30.52
N SER A 112 19.98 52.30 -31.44
CA SER A 112 18.86 52.81 -32.29
C SER A 112 18.49 51.73 -33.35
N ASN A 113 17.28 51.52 -33.92
CA ASN A 113 15.89 51.95 -33.64
C ASN A 113 14.88 51.21 -34.58
N MET A 114 13.72 50.73 -34.08
CA MET A 114 12.44 50.49 -34.83
C MET A 114 12.40 49.35 -35.90
N ARG A 115 11.27 48.80 -36.44
CA ARG A 115 9.80 48.75 -36.13
C ARG A 115 9.12 47.54 -36.86
N HIS A 116 7.81 47.33 -36.66
CA HIS A 116 6.95 46.30 -37.30
C HIS A 116 6.93 46.28 -38.86
N HIS A 117 6.56 45.15 -39.48
CA HIS A 117 5.28 44.97 -40.22
C HIS A 117 5.03 43.49 -40.67
N GLU A 118 3.74 43.12 -40.72
CA GLU A 118 3.01 42.14 -41.59
C GLU A 118 3.53 40.76 -42.08
N SER A 119 2.59 39.80 -42.05
CA SER A 119 2.49 38.53 -42.84
C SER A 119 1.60 38.78 -44.10
N PRO A 120 1.18 37.82 -44.99
CA PRO A 120 1.26 36.34 -44.94
C PRO A 120 1.50 35.62 -46.31
N ILE A 121 1.15 34.31 -46.40
CA ILE A 121 0.68 33.48 -47.56
C ILE A 121 1.49 32.20 -47.90
N HIS A 122 0.71 31.15 -48.22
CA HIS A 122 0.98 29.72 -48.49
C HIS A 122 2.20 29.31 -49.36
N ALA A 123 2.76 28.11 -49.09
CA ALA A 123 2.47 26.88 -49.86
C ALA A 123 3.12 25.58 -49.28
N MET A 124 2.48 24.44 -49.56
CA MET A 124 2.95 23.03 -49.47
C MET A 124 2.42 22.32 -50.74
N PRO A 125 3.07 21.28 -51.34
CA PRO A 125 3.08 19.93 -50.73
C PRO A 125 4.20 18.91 -51.13
N GLU A 126 4.43 17.92 -50.23
CA GLU A 126 4.73 16.48 -50.51
C GLU A 126 6.04 16.04 -51.29
N PRO A 127 6.40 14.72 -51.42
CA PRO A 127 7.29 14.04 -50.45
C PRO A 127 8.32 13.07 -51.12
N MET A 128 8.64 11.92 -50.46
CA MET A 128 9.39 10.72 -50.94
C MET A 128 10.94 10.78 -50.92
N PRO A 129 11.68 9.63 -50.97
CA PRO A 129 11.26 8.22 -50.99
C PRO A 129 11.86 7.30 -49.89
N SER A 130 11.37 6.05 -49.83
CA SER A 130 11.90 4.92 -49.05
C SER A 130 12.90 4.05 -49.86
N ILE A 131 13.67 3.19 -49.18
CA ILE A 131 14.53 2.16 -49.80
C ILE A 131 14.35 0.81 -49.09
N THR A 132 14.33 -0.29 -49.87
CA THR A 132 14.20 -1.69 -49.43
C THR A 132 15.36 -2.56 -49.99
N PRO A 133 15.59 -3.78 -49.45
CA PRO A 133 16.91 -4.44 -49.54
C PRO A 133 17.12 -5.33 -50.78
N VAL A 134 18.39 -5.71 -51.01
CA VAL A 134 18.85 -6.63 -52.07
C VAL A 134 19.47 -7.89 -51.45
N SER A 135 19.32 -9.03 -52.11
CA SER A 135 19.88 -10.34 -51.73
C SER A 135 20.82 -10.91 -52.79
N ILE A 136 21.81 -11.71 -52.38
CA ILE A 136 22.72 -12.46 -53.28
C ILE A 136 22.94 -13.88 -52.70
N GLN A 137 23.13 -14.88 -53.56
CA GLN A 137 23.26 -16.30 -53.21
C GLN A 137 24.71 -16.83 -53.25
N ARG A 138 24.97 -17.84 -52.40
CA ARG A 138 25.80 -19.06 -52.58
C ARG A 138 27.13 -19.00 -53.36
N SER A 139 28.13 -19.71 -52.81
CA SER A 139 29.04 -20.59 -53.56
C SER A 139 29.57 -21.71 -52.65
N ASP A 140 29.66 -22.94 -53.17
CA ASP A 140 30.18 -24.13 -52.47
C ASP A 140 31.62 -24.45 -52.92
N ILE A 141 32.51 -24.84 -51.99
CA ILE A 141 33.77 -25.57 -52.28
C ILE A 141 33.95 -26.68 -51.21
N ALA A 142 34.53 -27.82 -51.60
CA ALA A 142 34.61 -29.05 -50.79
C ALA A 142 36.03 -29.67 -50.78
N MET A 143 36.16 -30.88 -50.20
CA MET A 143 37.37 -31.75 -50.08
C MET A 143 38.32 -31.38 -48.92
N ALA A 144 39.03 -32.29 -48.21
CA ALA A 144 39.13 -33.77 -48.20
C ALA A 144 39.57 -34.23 -46.78
N ARG A 145 39.03 -35.30 -46.15
CA ARG A 145 39.26 -36.78 -46.29
C ARG A 145 40.49 -37.33 -45.52
N LEU A 146 40.36 -38.54 -44.95
CA LEU A 146 41.39 -39.44 -44.32
C LEU A 146 41.67 -39.19 -42.81
N HIS A 147 41.92 -40.18 -41.91
CA HIS A 147 41.70 -41.65 -41.96
C HIS A 147 41.74 -42.33 -40.56
N ARG A 148 40.97 -43.43 -40.37
CA ARG A 148 41.18 -44.64 -39.51
C ARG A 148 41.77 -44.56 -38.08
N GLY A 149 41.11 -45.22 -37.12
CA GLY A 149 41.70 -45.65 -35.83
C GLY A 149 40.74 -46.47 -34.94
N ASP A 150 40.87 -47.80 -34.94
CA ASP A 150 40.07 -48.84 -34.22
C ASP A 150 40.94 -50.15 -34.23
N PRO A 151 40.81 -51.21 -33.38
CA PRO A 151 39.86 -51.49 -32.28
C PRO A 151 40.46 -52.13 -30.98
N GLY A 152 39.59 -52.48 -30.00
CA GLY A 152 39.82 -53.50 -28.94
C GLY A 152 38.65 -53.58 -27.93
N ARG A 153 37.94 -54.69 -27.67
CA ARG A 153 38.31 -55.97 -26.99
C ARG A 153 38.79 -55.75 -25.54
N GLU A 154 38.41 -56.49 -24.47
CA GLU A 154 37.52 -57.67 -24.23
C GLU A 154 37.41 -57.91 -22.68
N GLN A 155 36.60 -58.75 -21.99
CA GLN A 155 35.57 -59.79 -22.24
C GLN A 155 34.84 -60.15 -20.89
N ARG A 156 33.75 -60.97 -20.90
CA ARG A 156 33.21 -61.87 -19.80
C ARG A 156 32.20 -61.38 -18.73
N GLY A 157 31.20 -62.25 -18.46
CA GLY A 157 30.39 -62.37 -17.21
C GLY A 157 30.83 -63.63 -16.42
N PRO A 158 29.95 -64.48 -15.81
CA PRO A 158 28.47 -64.63 -15.97
C PRO A 158 27.64 -65.11 -14.72
N GLN A 159 26.36 -65.51 -14.93
CA GLN A 159 25.49 -66.41 -14.10
C GLN A 159 24.83 -65.85 -12.79
N LYS A 160 23.68 -66.33 -12.25
CA LYS A 160 22.38 -66.98 -12.68
C LYS A 160 21.56 -67.35 -11.39
N PRO A 161 20.33 -67.98 -11.36
CA PRO A 161 19.24 -68.16 -12.36
C PRO A 161 17.74 -68.10 -11.85
N ARG A 162 16.79 -68.17 -12.81
CA ARG A 162 15.48 -68.91 -12.83
C ARG A 162 14.19 -68.37 -12.15
N GLY A 163 13.06 -68.46 -12.88
CA GLY A 163 11.69 -68.25 -12.34
C GLY A 163 10.44 -68.37 -13.26
N GLN A 164 10.38 -69.24 -14.29
CA GLN A 164 9.17 -69.61 -15.12
C GLN A 164 8.47 -68.44 -15.92
N ALA A 165 8.02 -68.51 -17.19
CA ALA A 165 7.34 -69.50 -18.06
C ALA A 165 5.84 -69.66 -17.74
N ARG A 166 4.85 -69.53 -18.65
CA ARG A 166 4.75 -69.53 -20.16
C ARG A 166 3.76 -68.40 -20.63
N SER A 167 3.20 -68.23 -21.85
CA SER A 167 3.13 -69.02 -23.12
C SER A 167 2.78 -68.17 -24.37
N GLN A 168 3.28 -68.63 -25.53
CA GLN A 168 2.72 -68.76 -26.90
C GLN A 168 1.28 -68.29 -27.29
N GLN A 169 0.93 -68.02 -28.57
CA GLN A 169 1.64 -67.59 -29.82
C GLN A 169 0.65 -67.53 -31.00
N CYS A 170 0.77 -66.59 -31.96
CA CYS A 170 0.64 -66.83 -33.42
C CYS A 170 0.86 -65.57 -34.28
N ALA A 171 1.23 -65.77 -35.55
CA ALA A 171 1.36 -64.74 -36.60
C ALA A 171 0.48 -65.12 -37.82
N THR A 172 0.38 -64.36 -38.92
CA THR A 172 1.42 -64.24 -39.97
C THR A 172 1.00 -63.19 -41.02
N ALA A 173 1.96 -62.61 -41.74
CA ALA A 173 1.75 -61.54 -42.74
C ALA A 173 1.55 -62.06 -44.19
N LEU A 174 1.27 -61.15 -45.15
CA LEU A 174 1.94 -61.15 -46.47
C LEU A 174 1.79 -59.83 -47.29
N ARG A 175 2.58 -59.72 -48.36
CA ARG A 175 2.69 -58.60 -49.34
C ARG A 175 1.92 -59.00 -50.63
N ARG A 176 1.82 -58.26 -51.77
CA ARG A 176 2.79 -57.39 -52.46
C ARG A 176 2.21 -56.71 -53.75
N ARG A 177 2.47 -55.40 -53.95
CA ARG A 177 2.62 -54.62 -55.24
C ARG A 177 1.63 -54.82 -56.44
N ARG A 178 1.10 -53.68 -56.96
CA ARG A 178 1.32 -53.18 -58.35
C ARG A 178 0.82 -51.72 -58.54
N THR A 179 1.30 -51.06 -59.60
CA THR A 179 1.00 -49.69 -60.10
C THR A 179 1.00 -49.74 -61.65
N PRO A 180 0.71 -48.68 -62.45
CA PRO A 180 0.20 -47.31 -62.14
C PRO A 180 -1.03 -46.90 -63.00
N LEU A 181 -1.55 -45.68 -62.83
CA LEU A 181 -2.20 -44.86 -63.90
C LEU A 181 -2.23 -43.37 -63.49
N ARG A 182 -2.47 -42.45 -64.44
CA ARG A 182 -2.38 -40.98 -64.26
C ARG A 182 -3.67 -40.27 -64.70
N TYR A 183 -4.08 -39.23 -63.96
CA TYR A 183 -4.38 -37.84 -64.39
C TYR A 183 -5.08 -37.08 -63.21
N PRO A 184 -5.18 -35.73 -63.19
CA PRO A 184 -4.72 -34.99 -62.00
C PRO A 184 -5.77 -34.04 -61.39
N THR A 185 -5.29 -33.07 -60.61
CA THR A 185 -6.03 -32.03 -59.85
C THR A 185 -6.48 -32.52 -58.46
N ILE A 186 -6.63 -31.58 -57.52
CA ILE A 186 -6.96 -31.81 -56.09
C ILE A 186 -5.86 -32.56 -55.30
N VAL A 187 -4.58 -32.18 -55.48
CA VAL A 187 -3.52 -32.40 -54.49
C VAL A 187 -2.71 -31.11 -54.30
N ALA A 188 -3.24 -30.22 -53.47
CA ALA A 188 -2.52 -29.02 -52.97
C ALA A 188 -2.92 -28.73 -51.52
N THR A 189 -4.23 -28.73 -51.22
CA THR A 189 -4.78 -28.36 -49.91
C THR A 189 -4.54 -29.39 -48.80
N LEU A 190 -4.42 -30.68 -49.13
CA LEU A 190 -4.31 -31.75 -48.13
C LEU A 190 -2.87 -32.05 -47.68
N ALA A 191 -1.86 -31.54 -48.39
CA ALA A 191 -0.45 -31.78 -48.06
C ALA A 191 0.05 -30.92 -46.88
N LEU A 192 -0.44 -29.68 -46.74
CA LEU A 192 -0.11 -28.82 -45.60
C LEU A 192 -0.62 -29.40 -44.27
N PHE A 193 -1.81 -30.03 -44.29
CA PHE A 193 -2.47 -30.49 -43.06
C PHE A 193 -1.78 -31.71 -42.40
N LEU A 194 -1.04 -32.51 -43.18
CA LEU A 194 -0.31 -33.68 -42.67
C LEU A 194 1.18 -33.40 -42.40
N ALA A 195 1.77 -32.35 -42.98
CA ALA A 195 3.12 -31.90 -42.62
C ALA A 195 3.17 -31.32 -41.20
N SER A 196 2.12 -30.60 -40.79
CA SER A 196 2.02 -29.97 -39.45
C SER A 196 1.97 -30.96 -38.27
N MET A 197 1.74 -32.25 -38.53
CA MET A 197 1.69 -33.31 -37.50
C MET A 197 3.03 -34.06 -37.34
N ALA A 198 4.05 -33.75 -38.15
CA ALA A 198 5.34 -34.45 -38.16
C ALA A 198 6.52 -33.60 -37.61
N SER A 199 6.35 -32.29 -37.47
CA SER A 199 7.29 -31.40 -36.76
C SER A 199 6.89 -31.20 -35.29
N GLY A 200 6.30 -32.23 -34.67
CA GLY A 200 5.99 -32.29 -33.25
C GLY A 200 7.24 -32.44 -32.39
N GLN A 201 8.14 -31.46 -32.44
CA GLN A 201 8.91 -31.14 -31.23
C GLN A 201 7.87 -30.66 -30.22
N ALA A 202 7.52 -31.52 -29.27
CA ALA A 202 6.86 -31.05 -28.07
C ALA A 202 7.79 -30.00 -27.45
N ALA A 203 7.31 -28.76 -27.33
CA ALA A 203 7.87 -27.86 -26.34
C ALA A 203 7.85 -28.62 -25.00
N PRO A 204 8.90 -28.52 -24.17
CA PRO A 204 8.90 -29.19 -22.89
C PRO A 204 7.61 -28.81 -22.15
N LEU A 205 6.87 -29.82 -21.70
CA LEU A 205 5.78 -29.59 -20.75
C LEU A 205 6.37 -28.80 -19.60
N ASP A 206 5.73 -27.67 -19.31
CA ASP A 206 6.22 -26.63 -18.41
C ASP A 206 6.67 -27.27 -17.08
N GLU A 207 7.99 -27.45 -16.91
CA GLU A 207 8.57 -27.95 -15.68
C GLU A 207 8.58 -26.77 -14.71
N GLN A 208 7.38 -26.49 -14.18
CA GLN A 208 7.10 -25.42 -13.25
C GLN A 208 7.91 -25.68 -11.98
N LEU A 209 9.11 -25.09 -11.94
CA LEU A 209 9.84 -24.80 -10.72
C LEU A 209 8.80 -24.27 -9.71
N PRO A 210 8.77 -24.77 -8.46
CA PRO A 210 7.76 -24.38 -7.48
C PRO A 210 7.93 -22.91 -7.08
N PHE A 211 7.32 -22.05 -7.91
CA PHE A 211 7.11 -20.64 -7.65
C PHE A 211 5.91 -20.53 -6.73
N GLU A 212 6.15 -19.96 -5.56
CA GLU A 212 5.14 -19.70 -4.58
C GLU A 212 4.48 -18.34 -4.85
N VAL A 213 3.16 -18.34 -4.71
CA VAL A 213 2.32 -17.16 -4.88
C VAL A 213 2.49 -16.23 -3.67
N ASP A 214 2.63 -14.92 -3.95
CA ASP A 214 2.79 -13.87 -2.93
C ASP A 214 1.60 -13.84 -1.93
N ASN A 215 1.86 -13.45 -0.68
CA ASN A 215 0.83 -13.19 0.32
C ASN A 215 0.18 -11.80 0.14
N ALA A 216 0.80 -10.91 -0.64
CA ALA A 216 0.28 -9.60 -1.00
C ALA A 216 -1.00 -9.67 -1.86
N ARG A 217 -1.59 -8.51 -2.19
CA ARG A 217 -2.68 -8.44 -3.18
C ARG A 217 -2.11 -8.37 -4.60
N PRO A 218 -2.81 -8.89 -5.61
CA PRO A 218 -2.54 -8.52 -6.99
C PRO A 218 -2.91 -7.05 -7.21
N ALA A 219 -2.45 -6.46 -8.31
CA ALA A 219 -3.00 -5.22 -8.84
C ALA A 219 -3.89 -5.53 -10.05
N VAL A 220 -4.96 -4.77 -10.27
CA VAL A 220 -5.86 -4.98 -11.42
C VAL A 220 -6.17 -3.65 -12.09
N SER A 221 -6.24 -3.63 -13.42
CA SER A 221 -6.82 -2.50 -14.16
C SER A 221 -7.71 -2.98 -15.29
N THR A 222 -8.97 -2.54 -15.27
CA THR A 222 -9.96 -2.78 -16.32
C THR A 222 -9.69 -1.90 -17.54
N ARG A 223 -9.93 -2.45 -18.74
CA ARG A 223 -10.05 -1.71 -20.01
C ARG A 223 -11.26 -2.20 -20.80
N GLN A 224 -11.78 -1.38 -21.70
CA GLN A 224 -12.76 -1.82 -22.70
C GLN A 224 -12.03 -2.53 -23.85
N GLY A 225 -12.46 -3.74 -24.20
CA GLY A 225 -12.07 -4.48 -25.39
C GLY A 225 -13.17 -4.46 -26.46
N SER A 226 -12.97 -5.22 -27.54
CA SER A 226 -13.95 -5.41 -28.61
C SER A 226 -15.24 -6.08 -28.13
N ASP A 227 -15.10 -7.08 -27.26
CA ASP A 227 -16.18 -8.02 -26.90
C ASP A 227 -16.63 -7.89 -25.44
N GLY A 228 -16.22 -6.83 -24.73
CA GLY A 228 -16.56 -6.57 -23.33
C GLY A 228 -15.42 -5.93 -22.54
N LEU A 229 -15.52 -5.96 -21.21
CA LEU A 229 -14.43 -5.53 -20.32
C LEU A 229 -13.34 -6.60 -20.25
N ILE A 230 -12.08 -6.15 -20.24
CA ILE A 230 -10.89 -6.97 -20.03
C ILE A 230 -10.17 -6.44 -18.80
N ASP A 231 -9.98 -7.29 -17.80
CA ASP A 231 -9.22 -6.98 -16.60
C ASP A 231 -7.78 -7.49 -16.74
N SER A 232 -6.82 -6.56 -16.80
CA SER A 232 -5.40 -6.92 -16.70
C SER A 232 -5.03 -7.07 -15.23
N VAL A 233 -4.78 -8.31 -14.82
CA VAL A 233 -4.34 -8.70 -13.48
C VAL A 233 -2.81 -8.76 -13.48
N TYR A 234 -2.19 -8.19 -12.44
CA TYR A 234 -0.75 -8.14 -12.24
C TYR A 234 -0.41 -8.82 -10.90
N SER A 235 0.23 -9.99 -10.97
CA SER A 235 0.50 -10.85 -9.79
C SER A 235 2.01 -11.01 -9.56
N GLY A 236 2.44 -10.78 -8.32
CA GLY A 236 3.80 -11.06 -7.84
C GLY A 236 3.96 -12.52 -7.37
N SER A 237 5.18 -13.05 -7.49
CA SER A 237 5.54 -14.40 -7.03
C SER A 237 7.05 -14.54 -6.79
N PHE A 238 7.45 -15.64 -6.15
CA PHE A 238 8.85 -15.91 -5.81
C PHE A 238 9.17 -17.41 -5.81
N SER A 239 10.41 -17.80 -6.11
CA SER A 239 10.87 -19.17 -5.92
C SER A 239 11.48 -19.36 -4.52
N CYS A 240 11.08 -20.42 -3.84
CA CYS A 240 11.76 -20.88 -2.63
C CYS A 240 13.07 -21.64 -2.88
N THR A 241 13.38 -21.97 -4.14
CA THR A 241 14.60 -22.71 -4.50
C THR A 241 15.80 -21.79 -4.67
N ASP A 242 15.61 -20.59 -5.23
CA ASP A 242 16.70 -19.65 -5.53
C ASP A 242 16.39 -18.17 -5.16
N TRP A 243 15.23 -17.90 -4.57
CA TRP A 243 14.78 -16.55 -4.20
C TRP A 243 14.78 -15.55 -5.36
N SER A 244 14.64 -16.01 -6.61
CA SER A 244 14.21 -15.16 -7.73
C SER A 244 12.72 -14.84 -7.63
N GLY A 245 12.32 -13.71 -8.22
CA GLY A 245 10.94 -13.25 -8.29
C GLY A 245 10.41 -13.22 -9.71
N ASP A 246 9.09 -13.09 -9.83
CA ASP A 246 8.43 -12.71 -11.07
C ASP A 246 7.25 -11.78 -10.79
N LEU A 247 7.08 -10.78 -11.66
CA LEU A 247 5.83 -10.04 -11.81
C LEU A 247 5.24 -10.48 -13.16
N SER A 248 4.01 -10.96 -13.16
CA SER A 248 3.34 -11.41 -14.38
C SER A 248 2.08 -10.59 -14.65
N ARG A 249 1.68 -10.52 -15.92
CA ARG A 249 0.37 -10.00 -16.34
C ARG A 249 -0.45 -11.10 -16.99
N SER A 250 -1.70 -11.22 -16.56
CA SER A 250 -2.74 -11.97 -17.27
C SER A 250 -3.90 -11.05 -17.61
N ASP A 251 -4.36 -11.06 -18.87
CA ASP A 251 -5.62 -10.44 -19.25
C ASP A 251 -6.75 -11.45 -19.04
N ARG A 252 -7.76 -11.13 -18.23
CA ARG A 252 -8.97 -11.93 -18.04
C ARG A 252 -10.18 -11.23 -18.68
N ALA A 253 -10.81 -11.89 -19.63
CA ALA A 253 -11.98 -11.36 -20.34
C ALA A 253 -13.29 -11.56 -19.56
N ALA A 254 -14.40 -11.09 -20.13
CA ALA A 254 -15.74 -11.19 -19.53
C ALA A 254 -16.29 -12.63 -19.49
N ASP A 255 -15.89 -13.47 -20.43
CA ASP A 255 -16.21 -14.91 -20.50
C ASP A 255 -15.47 -15.77 -19.45
N GLY A 256 -14.53 -15.19 -18.72
CA GLY A 256 -13.66 -15.90 -17.77
C GLY A 256 -12.40 -16.53 -18.40
N THR A 257 -12.13 -16.31 -19.69
CA THR A 257 -10.86 -16.74 -20.30
C THR A 257 -9.71 -15.88 -19.76
N SER A 258 -8.68 -16.53 -19.22
CA SER A 258 -7.44 -15.89 -18.72
C SER A 258 -6.28 -16.15 -19.67
N ILE A 259 -5.53 -15.11 -20.03
CA ILE A 259 -4.38 -15.20 -20.95
C ILE A 259 -3.18 -14.45 -20.38
N ARG A 260 -2.15 -15.19 -19.95
CA ARG A 260 -0.83 -14.67 -19.57
C ARG A 260 -0.22 -13.91 -20.75
N ARG A 261 0.07 -12.62 -20.57
CA ARG A 261 0.63 -11.71 -21.60
C ARG A 261 2.15 -11.61 -21.54
N TRP A 262 2.70 -11.59 -20.34
CA TRP A 262 4.14 -11.54 -20.10
C TRP A 262 4.50 -11.92 -18.66
N SER A 263 5.78 -12.22 -18.48
CA SER A 263 6.47 -12.37 -17.20
C SER A 263 7.69 -11.43 -17.21
N ALA A 264 7.90 -10.69 -16.14
CA ALA A 264 9.05 -9.81 -16.02
C ALA A 264 10.35 -10.61 -15.91
N ARG A 265 10.32 -11.80 -15.29
CA ARG A 265 11.44 -12.75 -15.25
C ARG A 265 11.84 -13.24 -16.65
N GLU A 266 10.86 -13.51 -17.52
CA GLU A 266 11.11 -13.88 -18.93
C GLU A 266 11.61 -12.70 -19.77
N ARG A 267 11.11 -11.49 -19.52
CA ARG A 267 11.45 -10.28 -20.30
C ARG A 267 12.80 -9.67 -19.93
N ASN A 268 13.28 -9.86 -18.69
CA ASN A 268 14.47 -9.21 -18.15
C ASN A 268 15.58 -10.21 -17.81
N GLN A 269 16.04 -10.99 -18.80
CA GLN A 269 17.09 -12.01 -18.61
C GLN A 269 18.53 -11.50 -18.76
N GLY A 270 18.75 -10.38 -19.46
CA GLY A 270 20.08 -9.88 -19.84
C GLY A 270 20.73 -8.92 -18.84
N SER A 271 20.13 -7.75 -18.64
CA SER A 271 20.58 -6.73 -17.68
C SER A 271 19.39 -5.87 -17.23
N LEU A 272 19.48 -5.24 -16.06
CA LEU A 272 18.46 -4.30 -15.58
C LEU A 272 18.74 -2.89 -16.13
N ALA A 273 17.73 -2.24 -16.70
CA ALA A 273 17.85 -0.89 -17.22
C ALA A 273 17.74 0.17 -16.10
N ASN A 274 18.55 1.22 -16.20
CA ASN A 274 18.50 2.43 -15.36
C ASN A 274 18.40 2.12 -13.85
N VAL A 275 19.33 1.30 -13.35
CA VAL A 275 19.49 1.07 -11.90
C VAL A 275 20.16 2.30 -11.29
N MET A 276 19.49 2.95 -10.34
CA MET A 276 19.90 4.21 -9.71
C MET A 276 20.00 4.07 -8.18
N LEU A 277 20.89 4.86 -7.58
CA LEU A 277 20.90 5.15 -6.14
C LEU A 277 20.70 6.65 -5.88
N ALA A 278 20.50 7.02 -4.62
CA ALA A 278 20.43 8.40 -4.18
C ALA A 278 21.73 9.19 -4.45
N ASP A 279 21.58 10.42 -4.93
CA ASP A 279 22.61 11.46 -4.88
C ASP A 279 21.99 12.83 -4.57
N PRO A 280 22.05 13.30 -3.31
CA PRO A 280 21.54 14.62 -2.92
C PRO A 280 22.22 15.82 -3.60
N ALA A 281 23.33 15.63 -4.32
CA ALA A 281 23.96 16.67 -5.14
C ALA A 281 23.47 16.70 -6.60
N ALA A 282 22.77 15.66 -7.07
CA ALA A 282 22.19 15.61 -8.40
C ALA A 282 20.87 16.38 -8.49
N ALA A 283 20.60 17.05 -9.61
CA ALA A 283 19.41 17.89 -9.79
C ALA A 283 18.07 17.12 -9.73
N ASN A 284 18.10 15.80 -9.94
CA ASN A 284 16.96 14.87 -9.79
C ASN A 284 17.13 13.92 -8.58
N GLY A 285 18.09 14.18 -7.69
CA GLY A 285 18.37 13.38 -6.51
C GLY A 285 18.94 11.98 -6.78
N LEU A 286 19.32 11.64 -8.01
CA LEU A 286 19.67 10.27 -8.44
C LEU A 286 20.97 10.21 -9.27
N LYS A 287 21.67 9.08 -9.16
CA LYS A 287 22.78 8.69 -10.06
C LYS A 287 22.76 7.20 -10.35
N ALA A 288 23.41 6.78 -11.44
CA ALA A 288 23.51 5.37 -11.81
C ALA A 288 24.27 4.55 -10.75
N PHE A 289 23.78 3.35 -10.45
CA PHE A 289 24.44 2.39 -9.56
C PHE A 289 25.63 1.73 -10.27
N THR A 290 26.80 2.38 -10.18
CA THR A 290 28.08 1.86 -10.67
C THR A 290 29.10 1.92 -9.54
N TRP A 291 30.13 1.06 -9.60
CA TRP A 291 31.15 0.98 -8.55
C TRP A 291 31.80 2.35 -8.26
N ASP A 292 32.13 3.09 -9.32
CA ASP A 292 32.82 4.38 -9.25
C ASP A 292 31.91 5.54 -8.80
N ASN A 293 30.59 5.30 -8.72
CA ASN A 293 29.59 6.24 -8.19
C ASN A 293 29.29 6.03 -6.70
N LEU A 294 29.74 4.92 -6.10
CA LEU A 294 29.60 4.62 -4.67
C LEU A 294 30.62 5.40 -3.84
N ASN A 295 30.26 5.73 -2.60
CA ASN A 295 31.23 6.25 -1.63
C ASN A 295 32.07 5.12 -0.98
N GLY A 296 33.14 5.48 -0.28
CA GLY A 296 34.06 4.50 0.34
C GLY A 296 33.37 3.53 1.30
N ASP A 297 32.44 4.01 2.13
CA ASP A 297 31.71 3.14 3.07
C ASP A 297 30.82 2.12 2.34
N GLN A 298 30.16 2.54 1.25
CA GLN A 298 29.37 1.67 0.38
C GLN A 298 30.24 0.65 -0.37
N GLN A 299 31.43 1.04 -0.82
CA GLN A 299 32.42 0.14 -1.44
C GLN A 299 32.89 -0.93 -0.43
N GLU A 300 33.27 -0.53 0.79
CA GLU A 300 33.63 -1.44 1.88
C GLU A 300 32.48 -2.37 2.32
N MET A 301 31.22 -1.92 2.25
CA MET A 301 30.06 -2.78 2.49
C MET A 301 29.92 -3.88 1.42
N LEU A 302 30.19 -3.57 0.15
CA LEU A 302 30.12 -4.54 -0.95
C LEU A 302 31.39 -5.39 -1.11
N HIS A 303 32.51 -4.99 -0.51
CA HIS A 303 33.70 -5.82 -0.40
C HIS A 303 33.53 -7.00 0.58
N ARG A 304 32.51 -7.02 1.45
CA ARG A 304 32.28 -8.11 2.42
C ARG A 304 31.91 -9.42 1.73
N ASN A 305 32.67 -10.48 1.99
CA ASN A 305 32.27 -11.82 1.62
C ASN A 305 31.08 -12.27 2.51
N PRO A 306 29.90 -12.58 1.93
CA PRO A 306 28.76 -13.05 2.72
C PRO A 306 28.89 -14.50 3.20
N ASP A 307 29.74 -15.31 2.56
CA ASP A 307 29.95 -16.73 2.90
C ASP A 307 31.17 -16.93 3.84
N ASP A 308 31.81 -15.85 4.28
CA ASP A 308 32.81 -15.89 5.36
C ASP A 308 32.14 -15.66 6.73
N PRO A 309 32.13 -16.64 7.66
CA PRO A 309 31.53 -16.48 8.99
C PRO A 309 32.15 -15.38 9.85
N ALA A 310 33.33 -14.85 9.50
CA ALA A 310 33.96 -13.71 10.14
C ALA A 310 33.66 -12.35 9.46
N GLY A 311 32.87 -12.34 8.37
CA GLY A 311 32.43 -11.13 7.67
C GLY A 311 33.55 -10.29 7.05
N ARG A 312 34.68 -10.92 6.70
CA ARG A 312 35.86 -10.24 6.14
C ARG A 312 35.62 -9.77 4.70
N GLY A 313 36.40 -8.79 4.27
CA GLY A 313 36.42 -8.35 2.88
C GLY A 313 37.19 -9.31 1.96
N ASP A 314 36.67 -9.54 0.75
CA ASP A 314 37.34 -10.29 -0.33
C ASP A 314 37.81 -9.41 -1.49
N GLY A 315 37.50 -8.12 -1.47
CA GLY A 315 37.85 -7.16 -2.52
C GLY A 315 36.95 -7.19 -3.76
N ARG A 316 35.99 -8.12 -3.87
CA ARG A 316 35.21 -8.37 -5.10
C ARG A 316 34.00 -7.45 -5.28
N GLY A 317 34.12 -6.21 -4.83
CA GLY A 317 33.00 -5.28 -4.72
C GLY A 317 32.48 -4.80 -6.09
N ARG A 318 33.39 -4.60 -7.07
CA ARG A 318 33.04 -4.20 -8.43
C ARG A 318 32.27 -5.31 -9.14
N GLU A 319 32.67 -6.56 -8.92
CA GLU A 319 32.04 -7.78 -9.40
C GLU A 319 30.64 -7.94 -8.77
N ARG A 320 30.46 -7.64 -7.47
CA ARG A 320 29.13 -7.62 -6.84
C ARG A 320 28.22 -6.56 -7.46
N VAL A 321 28.72 -5.36 -7.77
CA VAL A 321 27.93 -4.34 -8.48
C VAL A 321 27.55 -4.82 -9.89
N ALA A 322 28.48 -5.40 -10.64
CA ALA A 322 28.19 -5.96 -11.98
C ALA A 322 27.13 -7.07 -11.93
N TYR A 323 27.24 -7.98 -10.95
CA TYR A 323 26.23 -9.01 -10.69
C TYR A 323 24.85 -8.40 -10.42
N LEU A 324 24.74 -7.40 -9.54
CA LEU A 324 23.48 -6.72 -9.22
C LEU A 324 22.84 -6.01 -10.43
N LEU A 325 23.65 -5.49 -11.36
CA LEU A 325 23.18 -4.93 -12.64
C LEU A 325 22.71 -6.00 -13.65
N GLY A 326 23.06 -7.26 -13.42
CA GLY A 326 22.63 -8.43 -14.19
C GLY A 326 23.75 -9.29 -14.78
N GLU A 327 25.02 -8.92 -14.59
CA GLU A 327 26.13 -9.70 -15.15
C GLU A 327 26.24 -11.09 -14.51
N ARG A 328 26.48 -12.11 -15.33
CA ARG A 328 26.53 -13.53 -14.92
C ARG A 328 27.92 -14.17 -14.98
N LEU A 329 28.95 -13.40 -15.31
CA LEU A 329 30.32 -13.91 -15.54
C LEU A 329 30.94 -14.58 -14.29
N ASN A 330 30.52 -14.15 -13.11
CA ASN A 330 30.96 -14.70 -11.82
C ASN A 330 29.97 -15.74 -11.23
N GLU A 331 28.90 -16.13 -11.94
CA GLU A 331 27.92 -17.10 -11.44
C GLU A 331 28.36 -18.56 -11.64
N GLY A 332 28.30 -19.38 -10.59
CA GLY A 332 28.75 -20.78 -10.66
C GLY A 332 28.42 -21.64 -9.43
N ASP A 333 29.11 -22.77 -9.31
CA ASP A 333 28.96 -23.80 -8.25
C ASP A 333 30.22 -23.92 -7.36
N GLY A 334 31.30 -23.21 -7.69
CA GLY A 334 32.54 -23.19 -6.93
C GLY A 334 32.41 -22.41 -5.62
N GLN A 335 33.28 -22.72 -4.66
CA GLN A 335 33.30 -22.07 -3.35
C GLN A 335 33.52 -20.55 -3.42
N ASP A 336 34.26 -20.08 -4.44
CA ASP A 336 34.51 -18.67 -4.72
C ASP A 336 33.61 -18.11 -5.84
N ASP A 337 32.65 -18.88 -6.36
CA ASP A 337 31.69 -18.36 -7.35
C ASP A 337 30.54 -17.61 -6.66
N PHE A 338 29.93 -16.65 -7.33
CA PHE A 338 28.65 -16.10 -6.89
C PHE A 338 27.51 -17.06 -7.22
N ARG A 339 26.45 -17.04 -6.42
CA ARG A 339 25.25 -17.86 -6.63
C ARG A 339 24.61 -17.62 -8.00
N LYS A 340 24.32 -18.71 -8.72
CA LYS A 340 23.51 -18.68 -9.96
C LYS A 340 22.08 -18.20 -9.70
N ARG A 341 21.55 -17.36 -10.59
CA ARG A 341 20.17 -16.83 -10.50
C ARG A 341 19.26 -17.33 -11.63
N GLN A 342 18.04 -17.75 -11.30
CA GLN A 342 17.01 -18.14 -12.28
C GLN A 342 16.21 -16.94 -12.83
N GLY A 343 16.46 -15.72 -12.34
CA GLY A 343 15.89 -14.45 -12.82
C GLY A 343 16.69 -13.27 -12.29
N LEU A 344 16.62 -12.10 -12.95
CA LEU A 344 17.33 -10.89 -12.46
C LEU A 344 16.56 -10.14 -11.36
N ILE A 345 15.23 -10.25 -11.37
CA ILE A 345 14.35 -9.70 -10.33
C ILE A 345 14.34 -10.67 -9.14
N GLY A 346 14.55 -10.15 -7.93
CA GLY A 346 14.52 -10.90 -6.67
C GLY A 346 13.12 -11.18 -6.15
N ALA A 347 13.01 -12.12 -5.20
CA ALA A 347 11.75 -12.59 -4.64
C ALA A 347 10.78 -11.45 -4.22
N ILE A 348 9.54 -11.53 -4.69
CA ILE A 348 8.43 -10.62 -4.35
C ILE A 348 7.53 -11.36 -3.36
N VAL A 349 7.58 -10.99 -2.06
CA VAL A 349 7.09 -11.83 -0.94
C VAL A 349 5.97 -11.18 -0.11
N HIS A 350 5.83 -9.84 -0.17
CA HIS A 350 4.78 -9.06 0.50
C HIS A 350 4.43 -7.74 -0.23
N ALA A 351 4.88 -7.53 -1.47
CA ALA A 351 4.83 -6.22 -2.14
C ALA A 351 3.79 -6.21 -3.28
N SER A 352 2.62 -5.59 -3.04
CA SER A 352 1.61 -5.43 -4.11
C SER A 352 2.11 -4.44 -5.17
N PRO A 353 1.86 -4.67 -6.47
CA PRO A 353 2.24 -3.70 -7.51
C PRO A 353 1.42 -2.40 -7.41
N ALA A 354 2.07 -1.24 -7.52
CA ALA A 354 1.39 0.04 -7.69
C ALA A 354 1.29 0.40 -9.18
N ILE A 355 0.07 0.45 -9.72
CA ILE A 355 -0.19 0.85 -11.12
C ILE A 355 -0.18 2.37 -11.22
N VAL A 356 0.55 2.92 -12.19
CA VAL A 356 0.64 4.35 -12.47
C VAL A 356 0.38 4.61 -13.96
N SER A 357 -0.60 5.46 -14.26
CA SER A 357 -1.01 5.87 -15.61
C SER A 357 -1.60 7.29 -15.55
N THR A 358 -2.61 7.63 -16.37
CA THR A 358 -3.34 8.90 -16.29
C THR A 358 -3.78 9.23 -14.85
N PRO A 359 -3.59 10.47 -14.35
CA PRO A 359 -3.92 10.84 -12.97
C PRO A 359 -5.39 10.59 -12.58
N GLY A 360 -5.59 10.11 -11.35
CA GLY A 360 -6.78 9.36 -10.96
C GLY A 360 -8.00 10.17 -10.48
N TYR A 361 -7.82 11.37 -9.92
CA TYR A 361 -8.93 12.10 -9.30
C TYR A 361 -9.94 12.64 -10.33
N LEU A 362 -11.16 12.94 -9.86
CA LEU A 362 -12.05 13.85 -10.55
C LEU A 362 -11.51 15.27 -10.37
N ALA A 363 -11.25 15.99 -11.48
CA ALA A 363 -10.54 17.27 -11.43
C ALA A 363 -11.20 18.27 -10.48
N HIS A 364 -12.52 18.46 -10.56
CA HIS A 364 -13.26 19.36 -9.68
C HIS A 364 -13.13 19.05 -8.16
N LEU A 365 -12.76 17.83 -7.77
CA LEU A 365 -12.47 17.49 -6.36
C LEU A 365 -11.02 17.85 -6.01
N ALA A 366 -10.06 17.50 -6.87
CA ALA A 366 -8.65 17.89 -6.69
C ALA A 366 -8.47 19.42 -6.65
N ASP A 367 -9.15 20.12 -7.57
CA ASP A 367 -9.16 21.57 -7.64
C ASP A 367 -9.88 22.22 -6.45
N ALA A 368 -10.87 21.56 -5.84
CA ALA A 368 -11.51 22.02 -4.61
C ALA A 368 -10.62 21.86 -3.37
N ILE A 369 -9.80 20.79 -3.29
CA ILE A 369 -8.85 20.57 -2.18
C ILE A 369 -7.78 21.66 -2.15
N GLU A 370 -7.16 21.97 -3.29
CA GLU A 370 -6.02 22.89 -3.33
C GLU A 370 -6.40 24.34 -3.60
N ASN A 371 -7.50 24.57 -4.32
CA ASN A 371 -7.88 25.90 -4.77
C ASN A 371 -9.32 26.32 -4.43
N PRO A 372 -9.84 26.08 -3.20
CA PRO A 372 -11.22 26.38 -2.84
C PRO A 372 -11.58 27.88 -2.97
N GLU A 373 -10.59 28.76 -2.88
CA GLU A 373 -10.76 30.23 -2.96
C GLU A 373 -10.36 30.83 -4.33
N GLY A 374 -9.93 30.03 -5.30
CA GLY A 374 -9.55 30.54 -6.63
C GLY A 374 -8.25 31.37 -6.64
N ARG A 375 -7.21 30.94 -5.92
CA ARG A 375 -5.87 31.54 -5.89
C ARG A 375 -5.30 31.71 -7.31
N ALA A 376 -4.77 32.90 -7.58
CA ALA A 376 -4.06 33.17 -8.83
C ALA A 376 -2.74 32.37 -8.92
N GLY A 377 -2.43 31.84 -10.10
CA GLY A 377 -1.20 31.06 -10.35
C GLY A 377 -1.31 29.55 -10.08
N TYR A 378 -2.41 29.08 -9.48
CA TYR A 378 -2.71 27.65 -9.33
C TYR A 378 -2.68 26.90 -10.68
N ARG A 379 -2.21 25.66 -10.68
CA ARG A 379 -2.24 24.75 -11.83
C ARG A 379 -3.40 23.76 -11.68
N ASP A 380 -4.35 23.80 -12.59
CA ASP A 380 -5.54 22.95 -12.53
C ASP A 380 -5.23 21.48 -12.80
N TYR A 381 -5.92 20.61 -12.07
CA TYR A 381 -5.76 19.16 -12.19
C TYR A 381 -6.26 18.65 -13.56
N GLN A 382 -7.17 19.37 -14.20
CA GLN A 382 -7.60 19.04 -15.56
C GLN A 382 -6.47 19.21 -16.58
N ALA A 383 -5.73 20.32 -16.57
CA ALA A 383 -4.54 20.52 -17.40
C ALA A 383 -3.44 19.50 -17.08
N PHE A 384 -3.20 19.18 -15.80
CA PHE A 384 -2.25 18.13 -15.39
C PHE A 384 -2.61 16.77 -16.01
N ARG A 385 -3.89 16.37 -15.94
CA ARG A 385 -4.39 15.15 -16.60
C ARG A 385 -4.24 15.19 -18.12
N MET A 386 -4.59 16.30 -18.75
CA MET A 386 -4.52 16.46 -20.21
C MET A 386 -3.08 16.42 -20.73
N ALA A 387 -2.14 17.06 -20.04
CA ALA A 387 -0.71 17.03 -20.37
C ALA A 387 -0.14 15.60 -20.33
N LEU A 388 -0.59 14.77 -19.37
CA LEU A 388 -0.20 13.37 -19.25
C LEU A 388 -1.03 12.40 -20.13
N ALA A 389 -2.02 12.90 -20.87
CA ALA A 389 -2.91 12.12 -21.74
C ALA A 389 -2.85 12.53 -23.23
N GLY A 390 -1.80 13.25 -23.64
CA GLY A 390 -1.57 13.65 -25.03
C GLY A 390 -1.12 12.49 -25.94
N ASN A 391 -0.65 12.83 -27.15
CA ASN A 391 -0.32 11.86 -28.21
C ASN A 391 0.74 10.82 -27.78
N ASP A 392 1.73 11.23 -26.99
CA ASP A 392 2.75 10.36 -26.38
C ASP A 392 2.39 10.00 -24.92
N GLY A 393 1.10 9.72 -24.69
CA GLY A 393 0.47 9.66 -23.36
C GLY A 393 1.19 8.78 -22.35
N ARG A 394 1.20 9.23 -21.09
CA ARG A 394 2.02 8.70 -19.99
C ARG A 394 1.97 7.17 -19.91
N GLN A 395 3.06 6.54 -20.33
CA GLN A 395 3.19 5.08 -20.39
C GLN A 395 2.87 4.44 -19.04
N LYS A 396 1.99 3.43 -19.03
CA LYS A 396 1.57 2.77 -17.78
C LYS A 396 2.75 1.99 -17.21
N ARG A 397 3.19 2.36 -16.00
CA ARG A 397 4.21 1.63 -15.24
C ARG A 397 3.60 0.92 -14.04
N LEU A 398 4.26 -0.14 -13.61
CA LEU A 398 4.01 -0.91 -12.40
C LEU A 398 5.23 -0.74 -11.51
N TYR A 399 5.03 -0.23 -10.29
CA TYR A 399 6.10 -0.10 -9.32
C TYR A 399 5.98 -1.19 -8.26
N ILE A 400 7.06 -1.92 -8.00
CA ILE A 400 7.05 -3.06 -7.06
C ILE A 400 8.39 -3.19 -6.33
N GLY A 401 8.33 -3.51 -5.04
CA GLY A 401 9.52 -3.81 -4.24
C GLY A 401 9.94 -5.26 -4.43
N ALA A 402 11.24 -5.49 -4.57
CA ALA A 402 11.82 -6.82 -4.71
C ALA A 402 12.97 -7.04 -3.72
N ASN A 403 13.19 -8.31 -3.36
CA ASN A 403 14.24 -8.71 -2.41
C ASN A 403 15.61 -8.96 -3.09
N ASP A 404 15.85 -8.30 -4.22
CA ASP A 404 17.16 -7.96 -4.78
C ASP A 404 17.67 -6.59 -4.29
N GLY A 405 16.86 -5.85 -3.52
CA GLY A 405 17.20 -4.53 -3.00
C GLY A 405 16.66 -3.36 -3.81
N MET A 406 15.81 -3.60 -4.80
CA MET A 406 15.29 -2.57 -5.70
C MET A 406 13.77 -2.36 -5.58
N LEU A 407 13.35 -1.12 -5.78
CA LEU A 407 12.03 -0.82 -6.33
C LEU A 407 12.15 -0.82 -7.85
N HIS A 408 11.50 -1.77 -8.53
CA HIS A 408 11.44 -1.83 -9.98
C HIS A 408 10.28 -0.99 -10.52
N ALA A 409 10.52 -0.32 -11.66
CA ALA A 409 9.49 0.27 -12.50
C ALA A 409 9.39 -0.56 -13.79
N ILE A 410 8.32 -1.33 -13.94
CA ILE A 410 8.09 -2.26 -15.04
C ILE A 410 7.03 -1.69 -15.98
N ASP A 411 7.26 -1.76 -17.29
CA ASP A 411 6.28 -1.37 -18.29
C ASP A 411 5.10 -2.36 -18.32
N ALA A 412 3.88 -1.82 -18.21
CA ALA A 412 2.70 -2.64 -17.98
C ALA A 412 2.17 -3.37 -19.23
N GLU A 413 2.63 -3.02 -20.44
CA GLU A 413 2.24 -3.70 -21.69
C GLU A 413 3.27 -4.76 -22.10
N THR A 414 4.57 -4.50 -21.88
CA THR A 414 5.66 -5.38 -22.33
C THR A 414 6.25 -6.27 -21.23
N GLY A 415 6.20 -5.86 -19.96
CA GLY A 415 6.87 -6.54 -18.84
C GLY A 415 8.37 -6.23 -18.69
N VAL A 416 8.90 -5.27 -19.45
CA VAL A 416 10.32 -4.85 -19.35
C VAL A 416 10.51 -3.90 -18.17
N SER A 417 11.57 -4.10 -17.37
CA SER A 417 11.98 -3.18 -16.31
C SER A 417 12.68 -1.98 -16.94
N THR A 418 12.12 -0.78 -16.80
CA THR A 418 12.62 0.45 -17.44
C THR A 418 13.51 1.30 -16.51
N PHE A 419 13.38 1.09 -15.20
CA PHE A 419 14.12 1.78 -14.14
C PHE A 419 14.10 0.94 -12.87
N ALA A 420 15.14 1.05 -12.04
CA ALA A 420 15.15 0.49 -10.70
C ALA A 420 15.82 1.45 -9.70
N PHE A 421 15.26 1.60 -8.51
CA PHE A 421 15.85 2.41 -7.43
C PHE A 421 16.34 1.53 -6.29
N ILE A 422 17.60 1.69 -5.90
CA ILE A 422 18.22 1.09 -4.70
C ILE A 422 18.21 2.16 -3.59
N PRO A 423 17.40 1.98 -2.52
CA PRO A 423 17.46 2.84 -1.35
C PRO A 423 18.81 2.71 -0.64
N THR A 424 19.37 3.81 -0.13
CA THR A 424 20.67 3.82 0.56
C THR A 424 20.70 2.84 1.74
N ALA A 425 19.58 2.67 2.43
CA ALA A 425 19.43 1.75 3.55
C ALA A 425 19.46 0.25 3.15
N ALA A 426 19.28 -0.11 1.86
CA ALA A 426 19.40 -1.48 1.37
C ALA A 426 20.87 -1.88 1.08
N ILE A 427 21.70 -0.91 0.65
CA ILE A 427 23.11 -1.11 0.23
C ILE A 427 23.94 -1.96 1.22
N PRO A 428 23.90 -1.73 2.55
CA PRO A 428 24.71 -2.48 3.52
C PRO A 428 24.48 -4.00 3.52
N GLY A 429 23.32 -4.46 3.02
CA GLY A 429 22.99 -5.88 2.93
C GLY A 429 23.21 -6.52 1.57
N LEU A 430 23.43 -5.74 0.49
CA LEU A 430 23.37 -6.24 -0.90
C LEU A 430 24.48 -7.25 -1.20
N HIS A 431 25.61 -7.18 -0.48
CA HIS A 431 26.69 -8.16 -0.61
C HIS A 431 26.23 -9.61 -0.38
N ARG A 432 25.13 -9.81 0.37
CA ARG A 432 24.50 -11.12 0.62
C ARG A 432 23.88 -11.74 -0.64
N LEU A 433 23.49 -10.95 -1.64
CA LEU A 433 22.80 -11.44 -2.85
C LEU A 433 23.68 -12.36 -3.71
N THR A 434 25.00 -12.31 -3.54
CA THR A 434 25.94 -13.23 -4.22
C THR A 434 26.18 -14.54 -3.45
N SER A 435 25.68 -14.66 -2.22
CA SER A 435 26.01 -15.77 -1.31
C SER A 435 25.58 -17.12 -1.86
N GLN A 436 26.47 -18.12 -1.87
CA GLN A 436 26.09 -19.49 -2.21
C GLN A 436 25.08 -20.07 -1.20
N ASN A 437 25.06 -19.53 0.02
CA ASN A 437 24.12 -19.90 1.08
C ASN A 437 22.88 -18.99 1.18
N PHE A 438 22.62 -18.15 0.16
CA PHE A 438 21.52 -17.16 0.16
C PHE A 438 20.16 -17.81 0.43
N GLY A 439 19.56 -17.44 1.56
CA GLY A 439 18.23 -17.89 1.96
C GLY A 439 18.19 -19.21 2.75
N GLN A 440 19.32 -19.85 3.04
CA GLN A 440 19.36 -21.05 3.90
C GLN A 440 18.89 -20.72 5.34
N ASP A 441 19.32 -19.58 5.88
CA ASP A 441 18.84 -19.05 7.18
C ASP A 441 17.46 -18.37 7.11
N GLY A 442 16.73 -18.53 5.99
CA GLY A 442 15.41 -17.96 5.75
C GLY A 442 15.39 -16.74 4.81
N PRO A 443 14.19 -16.20 4.50
CA PRO A 443 14.00 -15.16 3.49
C PRO A 443 14.84 -13.90 3.74
N PRO A 444 15.74 -13.53 2.83
CA PRO A 444 16.55 -12.33 2.93
C PRO A 444 15.76 -11.11 2.44
N PHE A 445 15.24 -10.30 3.36
CA PHE A 445 14.42 -9.13 3.02
C PHE A 445 15.26 -7.88 2.71
N PHE A 446 14.79 -7.06 1.76
CA PHE A 446 15.40 -5.78 1.37
C PHE A 446 14.36 -4.67 1.09
N VAL A 447 13.66 -4.72 -0.06
CA VAL A 447 12.57 -3.78 -0.40
C VAL A 447 11.27 -4.57 -0.40
N ASP A 448 10.82 -4.91 0.80
CA ASP A 448 9.69 -5.81 1.07
C ASP A 448 8.36 -5.05 1.28
N GLY A 449 8.36 -3.73 1.10
CA GLY A 449 7.18 -2.87 1.29
C GLY A 449 6.33 -2.72 0.03
N THR A 450 5.00 -2.70 0.20
CA THR A 450 4.06 -2.30 -0.87
C THR A 450 4.16 -0.79 -1.11
N PRO A 451 4.57 -0.32 -2.31
CA PRO A 451 4.62 1.11 -2.61
C PRO A 451 3.22 1.74 -2.66
N VAL A 452 3.14 3.03 -2.37
CA VAL A 452 1.90 3.82 -2.38
C VAL A 452 2.10 5.05 -3.25
N VAL A 453 1.26 5.19 -4.28
CA VAL A 453 1.29 6.35 -5.19
C VAL A 453 0.06 7.20 -4.96
N ARG A 454 0.25 8.52 -4.91
CA ARG A 454 -0.85 9.48 -4.83
C ARG A 454 -0.53 10.74 -5.62
N ASP A 455 -1.55 11.33 -6.24
CA ASP A 455 -1.41 12.64 -6.88
C ASP A 455 -1.42 13.74 -5.81
N VAL A 456 -0.30 14.45 -5.82
CA VAL A 456 0.27 15.55 -5.04
C VAL A 456 0.17 16.98 -5.54
N TYR A 457 -0.07 18.03 -4.76
CA TYR A 457 0.21 19.41 -5.21
C TYR A 457 1.36 20.05 -4.44
N PHE A 458 2.40 20.49 -5.14
CA PHE A 458 3.48 21.32 -4.59
C PHE A 458 3.28 22.77 -5.03
N ASN A 459 3.53 23.73 -4.14
CA ASN A 459 3.36 25.16 -4.45
C ASN A 459 4.57 25.72 -5.23
N ASP A 460 4.86 25.11 -6.38
CA ASP A 460 5.97 25.43 -7.28
C ASP A 460 5.50 25.62 -8.74
N SER A 461 6.43 25.65 -9.70
CA SER A 461 6.12 25.89 -11.12
C SER A 461 5.42 24.72 -11.84
N LEU A 462 5.54 23.49 -11.31
CA LEU A 462 4.93 22.27 -11.86
C LEU A 462 3.54 22.03 -11.26
N GLY A 463 3.37 22.29 -9.96
CA GLY A 463 2.07 22.14 -9.29
C GLY A 463 1.76 20.67 -8.97
N TRP A 464 0.87 20.06 -9.76
CA TRP A 464 0.49 18.66 -9.57
C TRP A 464 1.57 17.69 -10.00
N ARG A 465 1.76 16.62 -9.21
CA ARG A 465 2.75 15.54 -9.39
C ARG A 465 2.16 14.21 -8.93
N SER A 466 2.54 13.08 -9.53
CA SER A 466 2.31 11.78 -8.90
C SER A 466 3.54 11.39 -8.07
N VAL A 467 3.39 11.29 -6.76
CA VAL A 467 4.49 10.88 -5.87
C VAL A 467 4.27 9.45 -5.40
N LEU A 468 5.31 8.63 -5.51
CA LEU A 468 5.41 7.30 -4.96
C LEU A 468 6.15 7.36 -3.63
N VAL A 469 5.61 6.74 -2.58
CA VAL A 469 6.31 6.45 -1.33
C VAL A 469 6.51 4.94 -1.21
N GLY A 470 7.76 4.51 -1.11
CA GLY A 470 8.15 3.12 -0.90
C GLY A 470 8.72 2.90 0.50
N THR A 471 8.66 1.68 1.01
CA THR A 471 9.29 1.29 2.28
C THR A 471 10.11 0.02 2.12
N LEU A 472 11.09 -0.18 3.01
CA LEU A 472 11.89 -1.42 3.00
C LEU A 472 11.16 -2.62 3.61
N GLY A 473 9.98 -2.43 4.22
CA GLY A 473 9.24 -3.50 4.88
C GLY A 473 10.07 -4.21 5.95
N ARG A 474 10.32 -5.51 5.77
CA ARG A 474 11.18 -6.33 6.64
C ARG A 474 12.68 -6.13 6.42
N GLY A 475 13.11 -5.50 5.32
CA GLY A 475 14.52 -5.35 4.98
C GLY A 475 15.25 -4.22 5.70
N GLY A 476 14.52 -3.26 6.29
CA GLY A 476 15.13 -2.14 6.99
C GLY A 476 14.15 -1.15 7.61
N ARG A 477 14.72 -0.16 8.32
CA ARG A 477 14.02 0.92 8.99
C ARG A 477 14.07 2.20 8.15
N ALA A 478 13.50 2.15 6.95
CA ALA A 478 13.51 3.28 6.04
C ALA A 478 12.32 3.29 5.07
N LEU A 479 11.98 4.50 4.65
CA LEU A 479 11.06 4.82 3.57
C LEU A 479 11.64 5.94 2.70
N PHE A 480 11.18 6.04 1.47
CA PHE A 480 11.69 6.98 0.48
C PHE A 480 10.55 7.46 -0.43
N ALA A 481 10.71 8.65 -1.03
CA ALA A 481 9.74 9.19 -1.97
C ALA A 481 10.35 9.53 -3.32
N LEU A 482 9.72 9.08 -4.40
CA LEU A 482 10.08 9.37 -5.77
C LEU A 482 8.96 10.18 -6.44
N ASP A 483 9.33 11.23 -7.18
CA ASP A 483 8.42 11.79 -8.17
C ASP A 483 8.41 10.87 -9.39
N VAL A 484 7.25 10.28 -9.66
CA VAL A 484 7.00 9.34 -10.77
C VAL A 484 6.09 9.94 -11.84
N THR A 485 5.89 11.26 -11.83
CA THR A 485 5.01 11.99 -12.77
C THR A 485 5.32 11.66 -14.22
N HIS A 486 6.60 11.66 -14.58
CA HIS A 486 7.08 11.24 -15.90
C HIS A 486 7.86 9.92 -15.75
N PRO A 487 7.42 8.80 -16.35
CA PRO A 487 7.99 7.48 -16.10
C PRO A 487 9.44 7.33 -16.58
N ASP A 488 9.88 8.19 -17.49
CA ASP A 488 11.23 8.18 -18.08
C ASP A 488 12.12 9.31 -17.52
N ALA A 489 11.60 10.07 -16.54
CA ALA A 489 12.29 11.17 -15.86
C ALA A 489 11.98 11.18 -14.35
N ILE A 490 12.06 9.99 -13.73
CA ILE A 490 11.88 9.79 -12.29
C ILE A 490 12.95 10.57 -11.51
N SER A 491 12.58 11.13 -10.36
CA SER A 491 13.50 11.83 -9.45
C SER A 491 13.27 11.42 -7.99
N LEU A 492 14.33 11.43 -7.18
CA LEU A 492 14.25 11.22 -5.74
C LEU A 492 13.89 12.54 -5.06
N LEU A 493 12.85 12.53 -4.23
CA LEU A 493 12.51 13.66 -3.37
C LEU A 493 13.29 13.58 -2.06
N TRP A 494 13.32 12.40 -1.41
CA TRP A 494 13.98 12.19 -0.12
C TRP A 494 14.06 10.71 0.30
N GLU A 495 14.97 10.42 1.24
CA GLU A 495 15.01 9.18 2.02
C GLU A 495 14.91 9.51 3.53
N PHE A 496 14.11 8.73 4.26
CA PHE A 496 13.85 8.89 5.69
C PHE A 496 14.11 7.55 6.39
N GLY A 497 15.04 7.52 7.35
CA GLY A 497 15.41 6.32 8.11
C GLY A 497 15.48 6.55 9.62
N ASP A 498 15.88 5.54 10.38
CA ASP A 498 16.11 5.69 11.84
C ASP A 498 17.41 6.45 12.18
N ASN A 499 18.26 6.67 11.19
CA ASN A 499 19.59 7.29 11.29
C ASN A 499 19.92 8.34 10.21
N THR A 500 18.97 8.71 9.34
CA THR A 500 19.20 9.75 8.31
C THR A 500 19.05 11.17 8.89
N PRO A 501 19.64 12.22 8.29
CA PRO A 501 19.58 13.58 8.85
C PRO A 501 18.17 14.18 8.97
N GLN A 502 17.23 13.72 8.13
CA GLN A 502 15.82 14.08 8.14
C GLN A 502 14.95 13.11 8.97
N GLY A 503 15.54 11.98 9.39
CA GLY A 503 14.89 10.81 9.96
C GLY A 503 14.56 10.91 11.45
N ASP A 504 14.19 9.78 12.06
CA ASP A 504 13.81 9.73 13.48
C ASP A 504 14.10 8.35 14.12
N PRO A 505 14.79 8.27 15.28
CA PRO A 505 15.12 7.00 15.95
C PRO A 505 13.91 6.27 16.57
N ASP A 506 12.72 6.87 16.56
CA ASP A 506 11.47 6.15 16.80
C ASP A 506 11.06 5.28 15.60
N LEU A 507 11.65 5.43 14.41
CA LEU A 507 11.36 4.55 13.27
C LEU A 507 11.86 3.12 13.53
N GLY A 508 10.96 2.16 13.33
CA GLY A 508 11.22 0.73 13.31
C GLY A 508 11.17 0.18 11.90
N TYR A 509 11.08 -1.15 11.77
CA TYR A 509 10.94 -1.77 10.45
C TYR A 509 9.66 -1.28 9.79
N SER A 510 9.77 -0.80 8.55
CA SER A 510 8.73 -0.02 7.89
C SER A 510 7.66 -0.89 7.24
N LEU A 511 7.18 -1.89 7.99
CA LEU A 511 6.01 -2.74 7.69
C LEU A 511 4.70 -1.94 7.57
N PRO A 512 4.44 -0.89 8.38
CA PRO A 512 3.20 -0.13 8.26
C PRO A 512 3.13 0.57 6.91
N ARG A 513 2.01 0.39 6.20
CA ARG A 513 1.79 1.00 4.89
C ARG A 513 1.67 2.53 5.04
N PRO A 514 2.44 3.32 4.29
CA PRO A 514 2.36 4.78 4.33
C PRO A 514 1.00 5.26 3.81
N GLU A 515 0.49 6.35 4.37
CA GLU A 515 -0.75 6.97 3.89
C GLU A 515 -0.50 8.45 3.56
N ILE A 516 -0.54 8.76 2.27
CA ILE A 516 -0.34 10.13 1.76
C ILE A 516 -1.66 10.88 1.88
N VAL A 517 -1.67 12.02 2.57
CA VAL A 517 -2.86 12.83 2.87
C VAL A 517 -2.59 14.32 2.66
N ARG A 518 -3.66 15.11 2.52
CA ARG A 518 -3.62 16.56 2.64
C ARG A 518 -4.06 16.96 4.05
N LEU A 519 -3.29 17.82 4.71
CA LEU A 519 -3.56 18.28 6.07
C LEU A 519 -4.26 19.64 6.08
N HIS A 520 -5.06 19.88 7.12
CA HIS A 520 -5.63 21.19 7.47
C HIS A 520 -4.57 22.29 7.63
N SER A 521 -3.33 21.93 8.00
CA SER A 521 -2.19 22.85 8.14
C SER A 521 -1.57 23.33 6.82
N GLY A 522 -2.10 22.90 5.66
CA GLY A 522 -1.67 23.35 4.34
C GLY A 522 -0.67 22.44 3.61
N GLN A 523 -0.01 21.50 4.30
CA GLN A 523 0.90 20.54 3.67
C GLN A 523 0.20 19.27 3.18
N TRP A 524 0.71 18.68 2.10
CA TRP A 524 0.61 17.24 1.89
C TRP A 524 1.65 16.51 2.77
N ALA A 525 1.26 15.39 3.36
CA ALA A 525 2.12 14.62 4.27
C ALA A 525 1.95 13.12 4.09
N VAL A 526 2.99 12.36 4.46
CA VAL A 526 2.90 10.93 4.74
C VAL A 526 2.58 10.76 6.23
N LEU A 527 1.47 10.10 6.52
CA LEU A 527 1.20 9.52 7.83
C LEU A 527 1.84 8.13 7.87
N GLN A 528 2.81 7.94 8.76
CA GLN A 528 3.57 6.71 8.88
C GLN A 528 3.50 6.18 10.31
N GLY A 529 2.94 4.98 10.47
CA GLY A 529 3.11 4.21 11.70
C GLY A 529 4.57 3.79 11.83
N ASN A 530 5.19 4.02 12.99
CA ASN A 530 6.63 3.83 13.12
C ASN A 530 7.09 2.35 13.05
N GLY A 531 6.20 1.38 13.25
CA GLY A 531 6.49 -0.04 13.08
C GLY A 531 7.29 -0.68 14.22
N PRO A 532 7.50 -2.02 14.16
CA PRO A 532 8.17 -2.78 15.21
C PRO A 532 9.68 -2.53 15.32
N ALA A 533 10.21 -2.81 16.51
CA ALA A 533 11.65 -2.88 16.79
C ALA A 533 12.43 -1.62 16.40
N SER A 534 11.83 -0.43 16.61
CA SER A 534 12.52 0.86 16.67
C SER A 534 13.54 0.90 17.83
N ALA A 535 14.49 1.83 17.79
CA ALA A 535 15.50 1.97 18.85
C ALA A 535 14.85 2.28 20.22
N GLN A 536 13.76 3.05 20.22
CA GLN A 536 13.01 3.44 21.43
C GLN A 536 11.93 2.42 21.85
N ARG A 537 11.67 1.38 21.05
CA ARG A 537 10.74 0.25 21.35
C ARG A 537 9.30 0.68 21.73
N ARG A 538 8.86 1.86 21.28
CA ARG A 538 7.54 2.45 21.57
C ARG A 538 6.76 2.73 20.27
N ALA A 539 5.45 2.96 20.39
CA ALA A 539 4.62 3.39 19.27
C ALA A 539 4.77 4.91 19.02
N ALA A 540 4.70 5.31 17.75
CA ALA A 540 4.69 6.70 17.29
C ALA A 540 3.96 6.84 15.96
N LEU A 541 3.16 7.89 15.80
CA LEU A 541 2.74 8.39 14.50
C LEU A 541 3.76 9.44 14.04
N LEU A 542 4.41 9.17 12.91
CA LEU A 542 5.29 10.13 12.22
C LEU A 542 4.47 10.84 11.14
N ILE A 543 4.58 12.17 11.08
CA ILE A 543 3.93 13.01 10.07
C ILE A 543 5.06 13.67 9.28
N ILE A 544 5.28 13.21 8.05
CA ILE A 544 6.45 13.55 7.22
C ILE A 544 5.99 14.38 6.03
N ASP A 545 6.64 15.50 5.76
CA ASP A 545 6.36 16.38 4.62
C ASP A 545 6.62 15.65 3.29
N ILE A 546 5.62 15.56 2.40
CA ILE A 546 5.77 14.77 1.16
C ILE A 546 6.80 15.37 0.19
N GLN A 547 7.02 16.69 0.25
CA GLN A 547 7.86 17.42 -0.70
C GLN A 547 9.34 17.40 -0.28
N SER A 548 9.60 17.50 1.02
CA SER A 548 10.95 17.69 1.58
C SER A 548 11.45 16.54 2.47
N GLY A 549 10.60 15.57 2.82
CA GLY A 549 10.94 14.45 3.70
C GLY A 549 11.17 14.86 5.15
N ARG A 550 10.95 16.13 5.50
CA ARG A 550 11.14 16.64 6.84
C ARG A 550 10.00 16.18 7.75
N LEU A 551 10.33 15.69 8.94
CA LEU A 551 9.35 15.45 10.00
C LEU A 551 8.63 16.77 10.35
N LEU A 552 7.32 16.81 10.10
CA LEU A 552 6.43 17.92 10.47
C LEU A 552 5.98 17.81 11.92
N GLY A 553 5.71 16.58 12.37
CA GLY A 553 5.27 16.30 13.73
C GLY A 553 5.40 14.81 14.08
N LYS A 554 5.44 14.53 15.38
CA LYS A 554 5.47 13.17 15.92
C LYS A 554 4.56 13.08 17.15
N LEU A 555 3.58 12.20 17.10
CA LEU A 555 2.67 11.93 18.21
C LEU A 555 3.04 10.57 18.83
N LEU A 556 3.25 10.56 20.16
CA LEU A 556 3.76 9.41 20.91
C LEU A 556 2.68 8.85 21.85
N PRO A 557 1.94 7.80 21.45
CA PRO A 557 1.02 7.12 22.35
C PRO A 557 1.72 6.61 23.61
N PRO A 558 1.19 6.87 24.82
CA PRO A 558 1.80 6.42 26.06
C PRO A 558 1.71 4.88 26.18
N PRO A 559 2.71 4.23 26.83
CA PRO A 559 2.68 2.80 27.03
C PRO A 559 1.49 2.40 27.93
N THR A 560 0.60 1.57 27.40
CA THR A 560 -0.53 0.99 28.15
C THR A 560 -0.14 -0.31 28.89
N VAL A 561 1.08 -0.79 28.66
CA VAL A 561 1.79 -1.91 29.30
C VAL A 561 3.30 -1.71 29.07
N GLU A 562 4.13 -2.18 29.99
CA GLU A 562 5.61 -2.17 29.86
C GLU A 562 6.08 -3.30 28.94
N ALA A 563 5.88 -3.13 27.63
CA ALA A 563 6.27 -4.10 26.60
C ALA A 563 6.65 -3.41 25.28
N PRO A 564 7.50 -4.02 24.42
CA PRO A 564 7.87 -3.44 23.13
C PRO A 564 6.64 -3.17 22.27
N ASN A 565 6.59 -1.97 21.70
CA ASN A 565 5.46 -1.50 20.90
C ASN A 565 5.94 -0.82 19.60
N GLY A 566 5.00 -0.60 18.70
CA GLY A 566 5.17 0.03 17.40
C GLY A 566 3.79 0.32 16.82
N LEU A 567 3.59 1.51 16.26
CA LEU A 567 2.33 1.89 15.62
C LEU A 567 2.26 1.26 14.23
N SER A 568 1.11 0.72 13.89
CA SER A 568 0.86 -0.04 12.66
C SER A 568 0.24 0.83 11.57
N SER A 569 -0.19 0.22 10.47
CA SER A 569 -0.70 0.94 9.29
C SER A 569 -1.81 1.93 9.65
N VAL A 570 -1.69 3.17 9.17
CA VAL A 570 -2.54 4.30 9.55
C VAL A 570 -3.73 4.42 8.58
N ARG A 571 -4.90 4.82 9.09
CA ARG A 571 -6.09 5.18 8.29
C ARG A 571 -6.56 6.59 8.64
N ALA A 572 -6.46 7.50 7.69
CA ALA A 572 -7.01 8.84 7.75
C ALA A 572 -8.54 8.82 7.63
N ALA A 573 -9.17 9.83 8.23
CA ALA A 573 -10.59 10.11 8.10
C ALA A 573 -10.78 11.54 7.62
N ASP A 574 -11.48 11.66 6.51
CA ASP A 574 -12.12 12.86 5.98
C ASP A 574 -13.63 12.65 6.22
N ASN A 575 -14.25 13.49 7.06
CA ASN A 575 -15.58 13.23 7.60
C ASN A 575 -16.70 14.14 7.05
N ASP A 576 -16.35 15.28 6.46
CA ASP A 576 -17.26 16.18 5.72
C ASP A 576 -17.08 16.13 4.19
N SER A 577 -16.02 15.47 3.70
CA SER A 577 -15.70 15.19 2.29
C SER A 577 -15.13 16.38 1.51
N ASP A 578 -14.36 17.25 2.16
CA ASP A 578 -13.56 18.30 1.51
C ASP A 578 -12.17 17.82 1.00
N GLY A 579 -11.73 16.62 1.43
CA GLY A 579 -10.48 15.98 1.04
C GLY A 579 -9.28 16.26 1.96
N LEU A 580 -9.48 17.01 3.06
CA LEU A 580 -8.51 17.19 4.13
C LEU A 580 -8.64 16.06 5.18
N ALA A 581 -7.53 15.67 5.79
CA ALA A 581 -7.53 14.65 6.84
C ALA A 581 -7.83 15.29 8.22
N ASP A 582 -9.01 15.00 8.77
CA ASP A 582 -9.46 15.44 10.09
C ASP A 582 -8.85 14.62 11.24
N TYR A 583 -8.76 13.31 11.03
CA TYR A 583 -8.31 12.34 12.02
C TYR A 583 -7.43 11.28 11.38
N ALA A 584 -6.66 10.57 12.20
CA ALA A 584 -6.03 9.31 11.81
C ALA A 584 -6.32 8.24 12.87
N TYR A 585 -6.55 7.00 12.43
CA TYR A 585 -6.75 5.83 13.27
C TYR A 585 -5.63 4.81 12.98
N ALA A 586 -5.05 4.21 14.01
CA ALA A 586 -4.02 3.19 13.83
C ALA A 586 -4.04 2.18 14.98
N GLY A 587 -3.74 0.91 14.66
CA GLY A 587 -3.47 -0.12 15.65
C GLY A 587 -2.03 -0.08 16.17
N ASP A 588 -1.75 -0.82 17.25
CA ASP A 588 -0.39 -1.07 17.71
C ASP A 588 -0.14 -2.56 18.07
N LEU A 589 1.13 -2.89 18.30
CA LEU A 589 1.57 -4.26 18.61
C LEU A 589 1.09 -4.78 19.97
N GLN A 590 0.54 -3.90 20.81
CA GLN A 590 -0.08 -4.20 22.09
C GLN A 590 -1.62 -4.24 22.00
N GLY A 591 -2.18 -4.16 20.79
CA GLY A 591 -3.62 -4.28 20.54
C GLY A 591 -4.42 -3.02 20.87
N ASN A 592 -3.77 -1.88 21.12
CA ASN A 592 -4.48 -0.64 21.30
C ASN A 592 -4.91 -0.06 19.94
N LEU A 593 -6.16 0.38 19.85
CA LEU A 593 -6.63 1.23 18.75
C LEU A 593 -6.46 2.69 19.18
N TRP A 594 -5.67 3.45 18.45
CA TRP A 594 -5.46 4.87 18.69
C TRP A 594 -6.25 5.72 17.70
N ARG A 595 -6.63 6.93 18.13
CA ARG A 595 -7.04 8.02 17.25
C ARG A 595 -6.14 9.23 17.50
N PHE A 596 -5.75 9.88 16.43
CA PHE A 596 -5.03 11.14 16.39
C PHE A 596 -5.96 12.18 15.77
N ASP A 597 -6.02 13.35 16.40
CA ASP A 597 -6.80 14.50 15.93
C ASP A 597 -5.84 15.38 15.11
N LEU A 598 -6.16 15.63 13.84
CA LEU A 598 -5.35 16.42 12.89
C LEU A 598 -5.95 17.82 12.66
N LEU A 599 -6.74 18.28 13.63
CA LEU A 599 -7.42 19.57 13.70
C LEU A 599 -7.60 19.97 15.18
N PRO A 600 -7.80 21.27 15.49
CA PRO A 600 -8.10 21.71 16.85
C PRO A 600 -9.47 21.18 17.33
N THR A 601 -9.50 20.53 18.49
CA THR A 601 -10.75 19.97 19.05
C THR A 601 -11.32 20.77 20.22
N GLY A 602 -12.63 20.63 20.45
CA GLY A 602 -13.35 21.39 21.46
C GLY A 602 -13.93 22.71 20.97
N LEU A 603 -14.13 22.83 19.66
CA LEU A 603 -14.78 23.95 18.99
C LEU A 603 -16.15 24.26 19.62
N PRO A 604 -16.58 25.53 19.70
CA PRO A 604 -17.85 25.90 20.31
C PRO A 604 -19.05 25.26 19.60
N SER A 605 -19.72 24.31 20.26
CA SER A 605 -20.89 23.60 19.71
C SER A 605 -22.18 24.43 19.80
N GLY A 606 -22.20 25.60 19.16
CA GLY A 606 -23.42 26.34 18.89
C GLY A 606 -24.17 25.77 17.68
N GLU A 607 -25.43 26.16 17.50
CA GLU A 607 -26.22 25.81 16.30
C GLU A 607 -25.84 26.71 15.10
N THR A 608 -24.57 26.64 14.68
CA THR A 608 -24.13 27.23 13.41
C THR A 608 -24.57 26.35 12.24
N GLN A 609 -25.05 26.96 11.15
CA GLN A 609 -25.40 26.27 9.88
C GLN A 609 -24.17 25.71 9.11
N GLN A 610 -22.97 25.93 9.63
CA GLN A 610 -21.67 25.62 9.03
C GLN A 610 -21.14 24.29 9.62
N ASP A 611 -20.50 23.44 8.83
CA ASP A 611 -19.92 22.20 9.36
C ASP A 611 -18.71 22.53 10.25
N PRO A 612 -18.61 22.01 11.49
CA PRO A 612 -17.49 22.27 12.38
C PRO A 612 -16.13 21.72 11.91
N LEU A 613 -16.09 20.92 10.84
CA LEU A 613 -14.84 20.39 10.27
C LEU A 613 -14.26 21.29 9.16
N ALA A 614 -15.10 22.09 8.50
CA ALA A 614 -14.67 22.92 7.39
C ALA A 614 -13.58 23.95 7.82
N PRO A 615 -12.55 24.23 6.99
CA PRO A 615 -11.48 25.18 7.34
C PRO A 615 -11.97 26.58 7.77
N SER A 616 -13.12 27.00 7.27
CA SER A 616 -13.77 28.27 7.64
C SER A 616 -14.40 28.29 9.04
N ALA A 617 -14.55 27.12 9.68
CA ALA A 617 -14.98 26.97 11.08
C ALA A 617 -13.79 26.65 12.01
N LEU A 618 -12.77 25.93 11.51
CA LEU A 618 -11.53 25.65 12.24
C LEU A 618 -10.64 26.91 12.40
N GLY A 619 -10.58 27.75 11.37
CA GLY A 619 -9.57 28.80 11.26
C GLY A 619 -8.17 28.25 10.92
N PRO A 620 -7.10 29.03 11.13
CA PRO A 620 -5.74 28.60 10.80
C PRO A 620 -5.26 27.45 11.70
N VAL A 621 -5.15 26.24 11.14
CA VAL A 621 -4.65 25.04 11.84
C VAL A 621 -3.13 24.96 11.73
N ASN A 622 -2.46 24.63 12.83
CA ASN A 622 -1.02 24.47 12.94
C ASN A 622 -0.66 23.02 13.32
N LEU A 623 0.57 22.62 13.04
CA LEU A 623 1.10 21.30 13.41
C LEU A 623 1.13 21.06 14.93
N ALA A 624 1.02 22.12 15.73
CA ALA A 624 0.94 22.07 17.20
C ALA A 624 -0.49 21.83 17.73
N ASP A 625 -1.52 21.98 16.89
CA ASP A 625 -2.91 21.65 17.24
C ASP A 625 -3.18 20.14 17.15
N PHE A 626 -2.29 19.38 16.48
CA PHE A 626 -2.40 17.94 16.32
C PHE A 626 -2.17 17.21 17.64
N ALA A 627 -3.06 16.29 18.01
CA ALA A 627 -3.07 15.66 19.32
C ALA A 627 -3.41 14.17 19.27
N ILE A 628 -3.11 13.45 20.35
CA ILE A 628 -3.66 12.11 20.57
C ILE A 628 -5.02 12.28 21.24
N ALA A 629 -6.06 11.75 20.59
CA ALA A 629 -7.43 11.88 21.05
C ALA A 629 -7.63 11.24 22.44
N TYR A 630 -8.78 11.53 23.05
CA TYR A 630 -9.21 10.93 24.32
C TYR A 630 -8.21 11.13 25.46
N GLN A 631 -7.53 12.27 25.44
CA GLN A 631 -6.46 12.65 26.38
C GLN A 631 -5.33 11.60 26.42
N ALA A 632 -4.88 11.14 25.24
CA ALA A 632 -3.89 10.08 25.08
C ALA A 632 -4.28 8.73 25.71
N THR A 633 -5.58 8.45 25.80
CA THR A 633 -6.14 7.12 26.10
C THR A 633 -6.51 6.44 24.78
N PRO A 634 -6.27 5.12 24.59
CA PRO A 634 -6.69 4.47 23.36
C PRO A 634 -8.22 4.44 23.23
N LEU A 635 -8.71 4.40 21.99
CA LEU A 635 -10.12 4.27 21.62
C LEU A 635 -10.69 2.90 22.00
N PHE A 636 -9.85 1.86 21.95
CA PHE A 636 -10.16 0.47 22.32
C PHE A 636 -8.86 -0.31 22.61
N SER A 637 -8.96 -1.48 23.24
CA SER A 637 -7.85 -2.42 23.43
C SER A 637 -8.30 -3.84 23.11
N ALA A 638 -7.93 -4.35 21.94
CA ALA A 638 -8.28 -5.68 21.46
C ALA A 638 -7.68 -6.78 22.34
N ARG A 639 -8.52 -7.74 22.73
CA ARG A 639 -8.20 -8.86 23.60
C ARG A 639 -9.01 -10.09 23.18
N ASP A 640 -8.39 -11.25 23.26
CA ASP A 640 -9.13 -12.51 23.16
C ASP A 640 -9.99 -12.74 24.43
N ASP A 641 -10.80 -13.79 24.42
CA ASP A 641 -11.72 -14.11 25.52
C ASP A 641 -11.00 -14.59 26.81
N GLN A 642 -9.67 -14.78 26.75
CA GLN A 642 -8.81 -15.00 27.92
C GLN A 642 -8.23 -13.67 28.47
N GLY A 643 -8.59 -12.54 27.86
CA GLY A 643 -8.13 -11.19 28.23
C GLY A 643 -6.73 -10.84 27.74
N LYS A 644 -6.07 -11.72 26.97
CA LYS A 644 -4.71 -11.54 26.45
C LYS A 644 -4.78 -10.59 25.25
N ARG A 645 -3.88 -9.60 25.22
CA ARG A 645 -3.86 -8.53 24.20
C ARG A 645 -3.65 -9.12 22.80
N GLN A 646 -4.43 -8.67 21.83
CA GLN A 646 -4.35 -9.09 20.43
C GLN A 646 -3.72 -7.98 19.58
N PRO A 647 -2.52 -8.16 19.00
CA PRO A 647 -1.83 -7.15 18.19
C PRO A 647 -2.65 -6.71 16.98
N ILE A 648 -2.59 -5.42 16.59
CA ILE A 648 -3.28 -4.89 15.41
C ILE A 648 -2.22 -4.35 14.44
N THR A 649 -2.05 -5.00 13.30
CA THR A 649 -0.98 -4.71 12.32
C THR A 649 -1.48 -4.15 10.98
N LEU A 650 -2.71 -4.47 10.59
CA LEU A 650 -3.31 -4.08 9.30
C LEU A 650 -3.95 -2.68 9.33
N GLN A 651 -4.13 -2.08 8.15
CA GLN A 651 -4.71 -0.74 8.01
C GLN A 651 -6.21 -0.76 8.38
N PRO A 652 -6.68 0.10 9.31
CA PRO A 652 -8.10 0.17 9.64
C PRO A 652 -8.98 0.53 8.43
N SER A 653 -10.26 0.18 8.52
CA SER A 653 -11.31 0.63 7.60
C SER A 653 -12.35 1.46 8.34
N LEU A 654 -13.05 2.35 7.64
CA LEU A 654 -14.05 3.24 8.21
C LEU A 654 -15.39 3.10 7.47
N ILE A 655 -16.48 3.10 8.23
CA ILE A 655 -17.84 3.27 7.72
C ILE A 655 -18.63 4.19 8.65
N ARG A 656 -19.48 5.07 8.11
CA ARG A 656 -20.33 5.93 8.93
C ARG A 656 -21.33 5.07 9.72
N HIS A 657 -21.50 5.33 11.00
CA HIS A 657 -22.42 4.58 11.87
C HIS A 657 -23.86 4.63 11.32
N PRO A 658 -24.69 3.56 11.42
CA PRO A 658 -26.03 3.54 10.81
C PRO A 658 -26.93 4.70 11.27
N GLY A 659 -26.87 5.04 12.57
CA GLY A 659 -27.56 6.20 13.14
C GLY A 659 -26.92 7.56 12.82
N ARG A 660 -26.00 7.63 11.86
CA ARG A 660 -25.23 8.80 11.36
C ARG A 660 -24.35 9.55 12.38
N LEU A 661 -24.56 9.36 13.68
CA LEU A 661 -23.70 9.85 14.74
C LEU A 661 -22.38 9.05 14.76
N GLY A 662 -21.33 9.62 14.16
CA GLY A 662 -19.99 9.05 14.19
C GLY A 662 -19.74 7.92 13.19
N TYR A 663 -18.69 7.13 13.45
CA TYR A 663 -18.14 6.11 12.57
C TYR A 663 -17.86 4.81 13.32
N LEU A 664 -17.94 3.69 12.60
CA LEU A 664 -17.39 2.42 13.03
C LEU A 664 -15.97 2.29 12.46
N VAL A 665 -15.01 2.10 13.36
CA VAL A 665 -13.60 1.86 13.03
C VAL A 665 -13.39 0.36 12.98
N LEU A 666 -13.26 -0.18 11.78
CA LEU A 666 -13.06 -1.60 11.52
C LEU A 666 -11.57 -1.93 11.56
N LEU A 667 -11.22 -3.00 12.26
CA LEU A 667 -9.85 -3.49 12.38
C LEU A 667 -9.81 -5.02 12.47
N ALA A 668 -8.68 -5.60 12.13
CA ALA A 668 -8.42 -7.02 12.33
C ALA A 668 -7.11 -7.21 13.10
N THR A 669 -7.08 -8.19 13.99
CA THR A 669 -5.90 -8.49 14.80
C THR A 669 -5.05 -9.57 14.17
N GLY A 670 -3.73 -9.49 14.36
CA GLY A 670 -2.80 -10.52 13.94
C GLY A 670 -1.35 -10.02 13.89
N ARG A 671 -0.43 -10.96 13.71
CA ARG A 671 0.98 -10.74 13.35
C ARG A 671 1.32 -11.57 12.12
N HIS A 672 2.31 -11.14 11.34
CA HIS A 672 2.73 -11.80 10.09
C HIS A 672 4.25 -11.70 9.85
N SER A 673 5.06 -11.57 10.90
CA SER A 673 6.51 -11.60 10.79
C SER A 673 7.14 -12.32 11.98
N ALA A 674 8.47 -12.43 11.96
CA ALA A 674 9.26 -12.58 13.19
C ALA A 674 9.56 -11.20 13.81
N VAL A 675 9.63 -10.15 12.97
CA VAL A 675 10.05 -8.79 13.33
C VAL A 675 9.02 -8.05 14.19
N ASP A 676 7.72 -8.34 14.01
CA ASP A 676 6.63 -7.87 14.88
C ASP A 676 6.49 -8.69 16.18
N GLY A 677 7.39 -9.65 16.41
CA GLY A 677 7.45 -10.47 17.63
C GLY A 677 6.91 -11.88 17.48
N GLY A 678 6.75 -12.39 16.25
CA GLY A 678 6.31 -13.75 15.99
C GLY A 678 4.80 -13.94 16.01
N THR A 679 4.35 -15.11 15.54
CA THR A 679 2.94 -15.51 15.53
C THR A 679 2.64 -16.45 16.69
N ASP A 680 1.83 -15.99 17.64
CA ASP A 680 1.33 -16.82 18.72
C ASP A 680 0.12 -17.63 18.24
N HIS A 681 0.34 -18.91 17.93
CA HIS A 681 -0.70 -19.81 17.42
C HIS A 681 -1.70 -20.27 18.49
N SER A 682 -1.51 -19.90 19.76
CA SER A 682 -2.48 -20.15 20.84
C SER A 682 -3.57 -19.08 20.91
N GLN A 683 -3.40 -17.95 20.21
CA GLN A 683 -4.32 -16.81 20.26
C GLN A 683 -5.27 -16.81 19.06
N THR A 684 -6.57 -16.94 19.36
CA THR A 684 -7.68 -16.57 18.47
C THR A 684 -7.47 -15.14 17.95
N ALA A 685 -7.54 -14.93 16.64
CA ALA A 685 -7.59 -13.60 16.05
C ALA A 685 -9.05 -13.14 15.95
N SER A 686 -9.32 -11.84 15.90
CA SER A 686 -10.69 -11.34 15.69
C SER A 686 -10.72 -10.15 14.73
N VAL A 687 -11.83 -10.00 14.03
CA VAL A 687 -12.24 -8.77 13.34
C VAL A 687 -13.18 -8.00 14.25
N TYR A 688 -12.99 -6.69 14.35
CA TYR A 688 -13.76 -5.79 15.18
C TYR A 688 -14.31 -4.62 14.37
N ALA A 689 -15.41 -4.03 14.84
CA ALA A 689 -15.76 -2.65 14.51
C ALA A 689 -16.11 -1.87 15.78
N ILE A 690 -15.46 -0.73 16.00
CA ILE A 690 -15.56 0.07 17.24
C ILE A 690 -16.20 1.43 16.95
N TRP A 691 -17.24 1.81 17.68
CA TRP A 691 -18.00 3.04 17.42
C TRP A 691 -17.38 4.31 18.01
N ASP A 692 -16.67 5.10 17.20
CA ASP A 692 -16.28 6.47 17.53
C ASP A 692 -17.47 7.42 17.30
N ARG A 693 -17.89 8.14 18.36
CA ARG A 693 -19.01 9.10 18.35
C ARG A 693 -18.57 10.57 18.31
N LYS A 694 -17.27 10.84 18.37
CA LYS A 694 -16.63 12.15 18.58
C LYS A 694 -15.87 12.59 17.32
N SER A 695 -16.52 12.48 16.15
CA SER A 695 -15.91 12.63 14.82
C SER A 695 -16.24 13.96 14.11
N LYS A 696 -16.68 15.00 14.85
CA LYS A 696 -17.06 16.33 14.37
C LYS A 696 -16.46 17.43 15.25
N GLY A 697 -15.13 17.44 15.39
CA GLY A 697 -14.37 18.45 16.13
C GLY A 697 -14.60 18.47 17.64
N GLN A 698 -15.39 17.56 18.20
CA GLN A 698 -15.76 17.60 19.61
C GLN A 698 -14.58 17.22 20.50
N ARG A 699 -14.43 17.91 21.64
CA ARG A 699 -13.46 17.54 22.67
C ARG A 699 -13.69 16.10 23.13
N THR A 700 -12.60 15.34 23.15
CA THR A 700 -12.54 13.97 23.65
C THR A 700 -11.93 13.93 25.06
N LEU A 701 -12.46 13.06 25.90
CA LEU A 701 -12.01 12.85 27.29
C LEU A 701 -11.66 11.37 27.50
N ALA A 702 -10.77 11.06 28.45
CA ALA A 702 -10.46 9.66 28.80
C ALA A 702 -11.71 8.88 29.28
N SER A 703 -12.70 9.58 29.84
CA SER A 703 -14.00 9.01 30.22
C SER A 703 -14.89 8.58 29.04
N ASP A 704 -14.56 8.98 27.80
CA ASP A 704 -15.27 8.56 26.58
C ASP A 704 -14.76 7.21 26.03
N THR A 705 -13.70 6.60 26.61
CA THR A 705 -13.11 5.32 26.15
C THR A 705 -13.02 4.21 27.18
N GLY A 706 -13.31 4.48 28.46
CA GLY A 706 -13.37 3.44 29.49
C GLY A 706 -14.45 2.37 29.25
N ALA A 707 -14.58 1.45 30.22
CA ALA A 707 -15.27 0.13 30.15
C ALA A 707 -16.71 0.05 29.61
N ARG A 708 -17.31 1.16 29.20
CA ARG A 708 -18.50 1.20 28.35
C ARG A 708 -18.26 0.52 27.00
N ARG A 709 -17.06 0.71 26.41
CA ARG A 709 -16.73 0.22 25.06
C ARG A 709 -16.51 -1.29 24.96
N ASP A 710 -16.41 -1.99 26.09
CA ASP A 710 -16.16 -3.43 26.15
C ASP A 710 -17.41 -4.25 25.76
N ASN A 711 -18.62 -3.66 25.82
CA ASN A 711 -19.85 -4.34 25.42
C ASN A 711 -20.03 -4.34 23.88
N LEU A 712 -19.28 -5.21 23.21
CA LEU A 712 -19.42 -5.47 21.78
C LEU A 712 -20.40 -6.62 21.53
N LEU A 713 -21.09 -6.61 20.39
CA LEU A 713 -21.84 -7.77 19.93
C LEU A 713 -20.86 -8.84 19.44
N THR A 714 -20.72 -9.95 20.17
CA THR A 714 -20.03 -11.13 19.65
C THR A 714 -20.86 -11.77 18.53
N GLN A 715 -20.26 -11.81 17.35
CA GLN A 715 -20.74 -12.50 16.16
C GLN A 715 -20.04 -13.85 16.02
N HIS A 716 -20.75 -14.78 15.38
CA HIS A 716 -20.25 -16.10 15.04
C HIS A 716 -20.47 -16.37 13.54
N PRO A 717 -19.78 -17.35 12.95
CA PRO A 717 -20.00 -17.77 11.56
C PRO A 717 -21.47 -18.03 11.25
N GLY A 718 -21.94 -17.54 10.10
CA GLY A 718 -23.36 -17.64 9.70
C GLY A 718 -24.34 -16.77 10.50
N SER A 719 -23.90 -16.03 11.52
CA SER A 719 -24.77 -15.16 12.31
C SER A 719 -25.40 -14.06 11.46
N GLN A 720 -26.72 -13.89 11.62
CA GLN A 720 -27.50 -12.79 11.05
C GLN A 720 -27.89 -11.73 12.11
N ARG A 721 -27.30 -11.77 13.31
CA ARG A 721 -27.65 -10.85 14.41
C ARG A 721 -27.35 -9.40 14.04
N THR A 722 -28.33 -8.51 14.20
CA THR A 722 -28.14 -7.05 14.14
C THR A 722 -27.53 -6.52 15.43
N VAL A 723 -26.83 -5.39 15.36
CA VAL A 723 -26.27 -4.72 16.55
C VAL A 723 -27.31 -3.78 17.15
N ASP A 724 -27.71 -4.07 18.39
CA ASP A 724 -28.53 -3.18 19.21
C ASP A 724 -27.66 -2.05 19.78
N TRP A 725 -27.53 -0.96 19.02
CA TRP A 725 -26.75 0.23 19.39
C TRP A 725 -27.29 0.95 20.63
N TYR A 726 -28.58 0.77 20.93
CA TYR A 726 -29.26 1.45 22.02
C TYR A 726 -30.15 0.46 22.79
N GLY A 727 -30.21 0.63 24.10
CA GLY A 727 -31.16 -0.03 24.99
C GLY A 727 -31.77 0.99 25.96
N GLU A 728 -32.60 0.52 26.89
CA GLU A 728 -33.41 1.37 27.78
C GLU A 728 -32.61 2.44 28.54
N ASN A 729 -31.35 2.14 28.88
CA ASN A 729 -30.46 3.00 29.67
C ASN A 729 -29.32 3.66 28.85
N GLY A 730 -29.47 3.77 27.52
CA GLY A 730 -28.54 4.49 26.65
C GLY A 730 -27.91 3.61 25.57
N THR A 731 -26.60 3.72 25.34
CA THR A 731 -25.90 2.84 24.38
C THR A 731 -25.81 1.42 24.95
N ALA A 732 -26.38 0.46 24.23
CA ALA A 732 -26.24 -0.96 24.56
C ALA A 732 -24.91 -1.47 24.02
N HIS A 733 -24.79 -1.71 22.71
CA HIS A 733 -23.54 -2.11 22.09
C HIS A 733 -22.73 -0.94 21.52
N TRP A 734 -21.40 -1.01 21.69
CA TRP A 734 -20.43 -0.04 21.15
C TRP A 734 -19.74 -0.50 19.86
N GLY A 735 -20.24 -1.58 19.25
CA GLY A 735 -19.59 -2.24 18.13
C GLY A 735 -19.87 -3.73 18.09
N TRP A 736 -19.06 -4.45 17.32
CA TRP A 736 -19.11 -5.91 17.19
C TRP A 736 -17.70 -6.53 17.13
N LYS A 737 -17.63 -7.83 17.45
CA LYS A 737 -16.43 -8.70 17.41
C LYS A 737 -16.79 -9.98 16.69
N LEU A 738 -15.99 -10.42 15.73
CA LEU A 738 -16.08 -11.71 15.04
C LEU A 738 -14.75 -12.44 15.21
N ASP A 739 -14.77 -13.61 15.86
CA ASP A 739 -13.57 -14.40 16.11
C ASP A 739 -13.21 -15.33 14.95
N LEU A 740 -11.91 -15.56 14.79
CA LEU A 740 -11.27 -16.43 13.84
C LEU A 740 -10.49 -17.53 14.60
N PRO A 741 -10.71 -18.81 14.31
CA PRO A 741 -11.34 -19.30 13.08
C PRO A 741 -12.86 -19.28 13.04
N MET A 742 -13.38 -19.28 11.81
CA MET A 742 -14.81 -19.42 11.54
C MET A 742 -15.30 -20.89 11.54
N ASP A 743 -14.47 -21.79 12.08
CA ASP A 743 -14.66 -23.25 12.10
C ASP A 743 -13.73 -23.84 13.18
N ALA A 744 -14.24 -24.76 14.01
CA ALA A 744 -13.48 -25.38 15.08
C ALA A 744 -12.24 -26.17 14.61
N ALA A 745 -12.16 -26.52 13.32
CA ALA A 745 -11.02 -27.22 12.73
C ALA A 745 -9.77 -26.35 12.46
N ARG A 746 -9.88 -25.00 12.42
CA ARG A 746 -8.87 -24.13 11.75
C ARG A 746 -8.02 -23.29 12.71
N THR A 747 -7.35 -23.91 13.67
CA THR A 747 -6.58 -23.17 14.70
C THR A 747 -5.56 -22.18 14.11
N GLY A 748 -5.50 -20.96 14.68
CA GLY A 748 -4.57 -19.92 14.27
C GLY A 748 -4.92 -19.15 12.99
N GLU A 749 -6.15 -19.29 12.46
CA GLU A 749 -6.67 -18.43 11.38
C GLU A 749 -6.58 -16.94 11.74
N ARG A 750 -6.08 -16.12 10.82
CA ARG A 750 -5.95 -14.66 10.99
C ARG A 750 -6.03 -13.92 9.66
N VAL A 751 -6.42 -12.64 9.71
CA VAL A 751 -6.44 -11.76 8.53
C VAL A 751 -5.00 -11.41 8.13
N ILE A 752 -4.67 -11.51 6.83
CA ILE A 752 -3.29 -11.35 6.33
C ILE A 752 -3.06 -10.15 5.41
N ALA A 753 -4.12 -9.55 4.86
CA ALA A 753 -4.07 -8.33 4.06
C ALA A 753 -5.15 -7.36 4.56
N ASP A 754 -5.00 -6.05 4.32
CA ASP A 754 -5.97 -5.06 4.83
C ASP A 754 -7.39 -5.37 4.34
N MET A 755 -8.39 -4.91 5.08
CA MET A 755 -9.78 -5.12 4.71
C MET A 755 -10.24 -4.08 3.68
N THR A 756 -11.06 -4.49 2.72
CA THR A 756 -11.60 -3.64 1.64
C THR A 756 -13.10 -3.45 1.85
N ARG A 757 -13.60 -2.21 1.90
CA ARG A 757 -15.05 -1.94 1.99
C ARG A 757 -15.64 -1.63 0.62
N HIS A 758 -16.77 -2.27 0.28
CA HIS A 758 -17.61 -1.90 -0.87
C HIS A 758 -19.06 -1.71 -0.41
N GLY A 759 -19.58 -0.49 -0.49
CA GLY A 759 -20.91 -0.16 0.06
C GLY A 759 -20.98 -0.45 1.57
N HIS A 760 -21.95 -1.28 1.97
CA HIS A 760 -22.07 -1.80 3.34
C HIS A 760 -21.23 -3.06 3.60
N THR A 761 -20.69 -3.73 2.57
CA THR A 761 -19.94 -4.98 2.71
C THR A 761 -18.48 -4.72 3.06
N LEU A 762 -17.96 -5.45 4.05
CA LEU A 762 -16.55 -5.61 4.35
C LEU A 762 -16.05 -6.91 3.71
N LEU A 763 -14.99 -6.81 2.92
CA LEU A 763 -14.24 -7.94 2.38
C LEU A 763 -12.88 -8.05 3.05
N PHE A 764 -12.47 -9.25 3.43
CA PHE A 764 -11.14 -9.52 3.98
C PHE A 764 -10.68 -10.94 3.63
N SER A 765 -9.38 -11.14 3.42
CA SER A 765 -8.80 -12.48 3.30
C SER A 765 -8.11 -12.90 4.59
N SER A 766 -8.40 -14.12 5.01
CA SER A 766 -7.78 -14.79 6.14
C SER A 766 -6.95 -15.98 5.66
N GLN A 767 -6.02 -16.46 6.49
CA GLN A 767 -5.21 -17.63 6.22
C GLN A 767 -5.00 -18.42 7.52
N GLY A 768 -5.02 -19.75 7.41
CA GLY A 768 -4.80 -20.66 8.55
C GLY A 768 -3.38 -20.62 9.14
N HIS A 769 -3.11 -21.46 10.13
CA HIS A 769 -1.73 -21.84 10.42
C HIS A 769 -1.16 -22.67 9.26
N GLY A 770 0.05 -22.34 8.85
CA GLY A 770 0.91 -23.19 8.03
C GLY A 770 2.37 -22.98 8.44
N PRO A 771 3.29 -23.89 8.10
CA PRO A 771 4.71 -23.79 8.48
C PRO A 771 5.41 -22.64 7.74
N ALA A 772 6.74 -22.52 7.83
CA ALA A 772 7.53 -21.44 7.19
C ALA A 772 7.15 -21.19 5.72
N ILE A 773 7.34 -19.98 5.19
CA ILE A 773 6.80 -19.53 3.88
C ILE A 773 6.86 -20.63 2.80
N CYS A 774 8.04 -21.24 2.63
CA CYS A 774 8.39 -22.29 1.68
C CYS A 774 7.99 -23.73 2.03
N SER A 775 6.83 -23.96 2.66
CA SER A 775 6.46 -25.27 3.24
C SER A 775 5.22 -25.95 2.65
N GLY A 776 4.79 -25.54 1.45
CA GLY A 776 3.64 -26.11 0.76
C GLY A 776 2.39 -25.23 0.81
N PRO A 777 1.30 -25.62 0.13
CA PRO A 777 0.12 -24.76 -0.04
C PRO A 777 -0.53 -24.39 1.30
N ARG A 778 -0.93 -23.13 1.43
CA ARG A 778 -1.71 -22.62 2.56
C ARG A 778 -3.10 -22.24 2.08
N GLU A 779 -4.13 -22.76 2.73
CA GLU A 779 -5.50 -22.33 2.47
C GLU A 779 -5.73 -20.89 2.97
N SER A 780 -6.31 -20.07 2.09
CA SER A 780 -6.78 -18.73 2.40
C SER A 780 -8.28 -18.66 2.09
N TRP A 781 -9.04 -17.91 2.88
CA TRP A 781 -10.50 -17.75 2.71
C TRP A 781 -10.87 -16.29 2.51
N LEU A 782 -11.76 -16.02 1.55
CA LEU A 782 -12.38 -14.72 1.34
C LEU A 782 -13.69 -14.64 2.11
N HIS A 783 -13.79 -13.63 2.96
CA HIS A 783 -14.95 -13.40 3.81
C HIS A 783 -15.70 -12.13 3.38
N SER A 784 -17.04 -12.20 3.36
CA SER A 784 -17.93 -11.08 3.05
C SER A 784 -18.99 -10.90 4.14
N ILE A 785 -18.85 -9.84 4.95
CA ILE A 785 -19.75 -9.53 6.06
C ILE A 785 -20.30 -8.11 5.95
N ASP A 786 -21.44 -7.81 6.57
CA ASP A 786 -21.91 -6.44 6.69
C ASP A 786 -21.03 -5.67 7.69
N ALA A 787 -20.41 -4.57 7.24
CA ALA A 787 -19.47 -3.76 8.02
C ALA A 787 -20.13 -3.06 9.23
N ARG A 788 -21.46 -2.94 9.24
CA ARG A 788 -22.24 -2.27 10.29
C ARG A 788 -22.54 -3.25 11.42
N SER A 789 -22.90 -4.49 11.11
CA SER A 789 -23.29 -5.50 12.12
C SER A 789 -22.24 -6.57 12.41
N GLY A 790 -21.34 -6.89 11.48
CA GLY A 790 -20.47 -8.06 11.53
C GLY A 790 -21.18 -9.37 11.18
N ALA A 791 -22.43 -9.30 10.72
CA ALA A 791 -23.23 -10.44 10.29
C ALA A 791 -22.85 -10.90 8.87
N SER A 792 -23.24 -12.13 8.50
CA SER A 792 -23.15 -12.60 7.11
C SER A 792 -23.86 -11.63 6.16
N ALA A 793 -23.22 -11.28 5.04
CA ALA A 793 -23.87 -10.49 4.01
C ALA A 793 -25.01 -11.31 3.36
N LEU A 794 -26.18 -10.69 3.13
CA LEU A 794 -27.34 -11.32 2.48
C LEU A 794 -27.18 -11.49 0.96
N ALA A 795 -26.18 -10.84 0.37
CA ALA A 795 -25.72 -11.10 -0.99
C ALA A 795 -24.23 -11.48 -0.90
N GLY A 796 -23.93 -12.73 -1.23
CA GLY A 796 -22.55 -13.21 -1.34
C GLY A 796 -21.93 -12.86 -2.70
N PRO A 797 -20.63 -13.15 -2.89
CA PRO A 797 -20.06 -13.20 -4.24
C PRO A 797 -20.71 -14.37 -5.01
N GLY A 798 -21.22 -14.11 -6.22
CA GLY A 798 -21.62 -15.16 -7.16
C GLY A 798 -23.05 -15.71 -7.13
N THR A 799 -24.00 -15.18 -6.34
CA THR A 799 -25.43 -15.55 -6.49
C THR A 799 -26.10 -14.71 -7.58
N ASP A 800 -25.98 -15.18 -8.83
CA ASP A 800 -26.80 -14.76 -9.98
C ASP A 800 -27.80 -15.87 -10.40
N ASP A 801 -27.97 -16.87 -9.54
CA ASP A 801 -28.93 -17.95 -9.71
C ASP A 801 -30.32 -17.52 -9.20
N SER A 802 -31.26 -17.34 -10.13
CA SER A 802 -32.63 -16.92 -9.82
C SER A 802 -33.45 -17.94 -9.03
N ASP A 803 -32.98 -19.19 -8.90
CA ASP A 803 -33.61 -20.25 -8.10
C ASP A 803 -32.95 -20.46 -6.72
N SER A 804 -31.92 -19.68 -6.34
CA SER A 804 -31.28 -19.85 -5.03
C SER A 804 -32.22 -19.45 -3.87
N ASN A 805 -32.62 -20.42 -3.06
CA ASN A 805 -33.47 -20.20 -1.88
C ASN A 805 -32.79 -19.22 -0.89
N PRO A 806 -33.42 -18.10 -0.48
CA PRO A 806 -32.83 -17.12 0.44
C PRO A 806 -32.44 -17.67 1.82
N ASP A 807 -32.89 -18.87 2.21
CA ASP A 807 -32.44 -19.55 3.44
C ASP A 807 -31.04 -20.21 3.32
N GLN A 808 -30.44 -20.31 2.10
CA GLN A 808 -29.12 -20.91 1.94
C GLN A 808 -28.00 -19.86 1.97
N GLN A 809 -27.19 -19.94 3.04
CA GLN A 809 -26.00 -19.12 3.23
C GLN A 809 -24.95 -19.40 2.12
N PRO A 810 -24.43 -18.37 1.42
CA PRO A 810 -23.25 -18.54 0.58
C PRO A 810 -22.04 -18.89 1.47
N PRO A 811 -21.35 -20.03 1.26
CA PRO A 811 -20.19 -20.39 2.06
C PRO A 811 -19.03 -19.41 1.84
N PRO A 812 -18.14 -19.20 2.82
CA PRO A 812 -16.92 -18.42 2.61
C PRO A 812 -16.09 -19.07 1.50
N ILE A 813 -15.79 -18.32 0.45
CA ILE A 813 -15.10 -18.83 -0.73
C ILE A 813 -13.65 -19.12 -0.33
N SER A 814 -13.27 -20.40 -0.41
CA SER A 814 -11.86 -20.77 -0.41
C SER A 814 -11.19 -20.14 -1.63
N LEU A 815 -10.14 -19.37 -1.40
CA LEU A 815 -9.38 -18.71 -2.47
C LEU A 815 -8.56 -19.71 -3.29
N GLY A 816 -8.53 -20.99 -2.90
CA GLY A 816 -7.72 -22.07 -3.48
C GLY A 816 -6.20 -21.93 -3.28
N THR A 817 -5.74 -20.70 -3.10
CA THR A 817 -4.33 -20.29 -3.13
C THR A 817 -4.04 -19.20 -2.09
N ARG A 818 -2.87 -18.57 -2.18
CA ARG A 818 -2.30 -17.69 -1.16
C ARG A 818 -2.62 -16.21 -1.40
N GLY A 819 -2.90 -15.50 -0.31
CA GLY A 819 -2.62 -14.07 -0.21
C GLY A 819 -3.82 -13.12 -0.15
N GLY A 820 -3.62 -11.92 -0.67
CA GLY A 820 -4.60 -10.85 -0.76
C GLY A 820 -5.48 -10.93 -2.00
N PHE A 821 -6.56 -10.15 -1.99
CA PHE A 821 -7.46 -9.99 -3.13
C PHE A 821 -7.49 -8.53 -3.59
N ALA A 822 -7.78 -8.33 -4.87
CA ALA A 822 -8.11 -7.03 -5.46
C ALA A 822 -9.58 -7.01 -5.92
N LEU A 823 -10.10 -5.78 -6.09
CA LEU A 823 -11.37 -5.53 -6.76
C LEU A 823 -11.11 -4.77 -8.06
N ALA A 824 -11.80 -5.16 -9.13
CA ALA A 824 -11.81 -4.43 -10.39
C ALA A 824 -13.11 -3.64 -10.56
N ALA A 825 -13.41 -3.23 -11.81
CA ALA A 825 -14.72 -2.71 -12.16
C ALA A 825 -15.86 -3.69 -11.81
N GLU A 826 -17.08 -3.16 -11.65
CA GLU A 826 -18.33 -3.92 -11.50
C GLU A 826 -18.36 -4.92 -10.32
N GLY A 827 -17.42 -4.79 -9.38
CA GLY A 827 -17.33 -5.64 -8.20
C GLY A 827 -16.65 -7.00 -8.43
N ARG A 828 -15.97 -7.21 -9.56
CA ARG A 828 -15.23 -8.46 -9.82
C ARG A 828 -14.04 -8.61 -8.84
N VAL A 829 -13.91 -9.79 -8.23
CA VAL A 829 -12.85 -10.11 -7.25
C VAL A 829 -11.75 -10.96 -7.90
N PHE A 830 -10.48 -10.62 -7.62
CA PHE A 830 -9.30 -11.31 -8.14
C PHE A 830 -8.33 -11.67 -7.03
N GLY A 831 -7.85 -12.92 -7.03
CA GLY A 831 -6.69 -13.37 -6.26
C GLY A 831 -5.41 -13.30 -7.09
N ASN A 832 -4.27 -13.67 -6.50
CA ASN A 832 -3.01 -13.76 -7.25
C ASN A 832 -3.01 -14.92 -8.27
N ASP A 833 -3.71 -16.02 -7.95
CA ASP A 833 -4.04 -17.10 -8.89
C ASP A 833 -5.17 -16.68 -9.84
N THR A 834 -5.01 -17.00 -11.12
CA THR A 834 -5.97 -16.66 -12.17
C THR A 834 -7.19 -17.58 -12.20
N ASP A 835 -7.10 -18.77 -11.60
CA ASP A 835 -8.03 -19.86 -11.89
C ASP A 835 -9.02 -20.10 -10.74
N ALA A 836 -8.57 -20.13 -9.48
CA ALA A 836 -9.42 -20.46 -8.34
C ALA A 836 -10.56 -19.47 -8.06
N LEU A 837 -10.38 -18.16 -8.34
CA LEU A 837 -11.37 -17.12 -8.00
C LEU A 837 -12.29 -16.69 -9.16
N GLY A 838 -12.04 -17.16 -10.39
CA GLY A 838 -12.90 -16.96 -11.56
C GLY A 838 -13.13 -15.52 -12.07
N GLY A 839 -12.76 -14.49 -11.31
CA GLY A 839 -13.26 -13.12 -11.51
C GLY A 839 -14.71 -12.95 -11.01
N GLN A 840 -15.10 -13.69 -9.98
CA GLN A 840 -16.46 -13.70 -9.39
C GLN A 840 -16.99 -12.28 -9.11
N GLN A 841 -18.26 -12.04 -9.42
CA GLN A 841 -18.90 -10.73 -9.27
C GLN A 841 -19.55 -10.57 -7.89
N MET A 842 -19.23 -9.46 -7.22
CA MET A 842 -19.92 -9.01 -6.01
C MET A 842 -21.26 -8.36 -6.35
N ASN A 843 -22.36 -9.07 -6.10
CA ASN A 843 -23.69 -8.46 -6.08
C ASN A 843 -23.82 -7.55 -4.84
N ALA A 844 -23.45 -6.28 -4.98
CA ALA A 844 -23.58 -5.29 -3.92
C ALA A 844 -25.06 -5.10 -3.56
N ALA A 845 -25.40 -5.31 -2.28
CA ALA A 845 -26.78 -5.27 -1.76
C ALA A 845 -27.54 -4.03 -2.25
N SER A 846 -28.76 -4.25 -2.74
CA SER A 846 -29.54 -3.27 -3.51
C SER A 846 -30.38 -2.33 -2.64
N ASP A 847 -30.17 -2.31 -1.32
CA ASP A 847 -30.83 -1.41 -0.36
C ASP A 847 -30.37 0.05 -0.46
N ASP A 848 -29.30 0.32 -1.23
CA ASP A 848 -28.74 1.63 -1.49
C ASP A 848 -29.63 2.48 -2.42
N SER A 849 -30.77 2.91 -1.87
CA SER A 849 -31.77 3.82 -2.46
C SER A 849 -31.30 5.28 -2.57
N GLY A 850 -29.98 5.48 -2.68
CA GLY A 850 -29.32 6.73 -3.05
C GLY A 850 -29.12 6.86 -4.57
N ARG A 851 -28.79 8.06 -5.04
CA ARG A 851 -28.53 8.32 -6.47
C ARG A 851 -27.27 7.60 -6.94
N ARG A 852 -27.43 6.52 -7.71
CA ARG A 852 -26.35 5.96 -8.56
C ARG A 852 -26.11 6.86 -9.79
N SER A 853 -25.32 7.91 -9.59
CA SER A 853 -24.47 8.53 -10.63
C SER A 853 -23.02 8.27 -10.21
N TRP A 854 -22.11 7.85 -11.09
CA TRP A 854 -21.97 8.31 -12.48
C TRP A 854 -21.89 7.18 -13.50
N LEU A 855 -22.35 7.46 -14.72
CA LEU A 855 -22.13 6.61 -15.89
C LEU A 855 -20.70 6.83 -16.41
N VAL A 856 -19.93 5.76 -16.62
CA VAL A 856 -18.74 5.82 -17.47
C VAL A 856 -19.24 5.90 -18.92
N LEU A 857 -19.11 7.07 -19.54
CA LEU A 857 -19.35 7.21 -20.97
C LEU A 857 -18.20 6.55 -21.74
N PRO A 858 -18.46 5.56 -22.63
CA PRO A 858 -17.46 5.00 -23.52
C PRO A 858 -16.85 6.08 -24.42
N GLU A 859 -15.56 5.94 -24.75
CA GLU A 859 -14.79 7.00 -25.44
C GLU A 859 -15.31 7.33 -26.85
N GLN A 860 -16.04 6.40 -27.48
CA GLN A 860 -16.75 6.60 -28.76
C GLN A 860 -17.91 7.63 -28.72
N TYR A 861 -18.14 8.31 -27.59
CA TYR A 861 -19.11 9.40 -27.44
C TYR A 861 -18.49 10.67 -26.79
N ARG A 862 -17.27 11.04 -27.23
CA ARG A 862 -16.62 12.34 -26.93
C ARG A 862 -16.28 13.09 -28.22
#